data_AF-A0A9D6MYN5-F1
#
_entry.id   AF-A0A9D6MYN5-F1
#
_cell.length_a   1.000
_cell.length_b   1.000
_cell.length_c   1.000
_cell.angle_alpha   90.00
_cell.angle_beta   90.00
_cell.angle_gamma   90.00
#
_symmetry.space_group_name_H-M   'P 1'
#
loop_
_entity.id
_entity.type
_entity.pdbx_description
1 polymer ?
#
loop_
_entity_poly.entity_id
_entity_poly.type
_entity_poly.pdbx_seq_one_letter_code
_entity_poly.pdbx_strand_id
1 'polypeptide(L)'
;MNSPRANPSFGDEPVCGAQRFSRFQRAALALLLILSAGITAQAIPWVERHGISGATLQSEFDTWTAAPYSLRLTRLSGSESGGQARYVAIFEKSAKTTGWVAHNGMTASDFTSTHNTLHGQGFRLVWLDGFGVGGIAFYNGIWEQTSGPAQRVRLGESLAAHQSASTANQAAGFGLVDVSAFSVSGTPLHAGIWAQGSTLDPQVRYSRTSAQYQSDFNSMGASGHYLWRVSGFDSNGSELFTAVWRKTSLGEGWCYHGMSAGDFEANNINAEHQGYRPVFVEPYNVGADARYNACWVRNGGLSSARLGTLSTAVQNYMSARSLPGLSLAIAREGRLVYARGFGYANTANGEVAHAQHRWRIASSSKTICAVSALRALEDSAAWSLDSKAFGAGALFGTDYGTKAYSAAEKSISLRELMTMTSGWTDQGKLWYNDEPAFGTDHAKIIGYQLDNVGMSSTPGTMDCYNNFNYQVVARIPEKISGLSFEAYAKAQVFDPCGMTSLSLGGRTAADRQFNEVSYYAGNQWGTPEAIWPARMDGSTGWITKPSDLLLLARRIDGNPRHRDIIGSYALSQMQKGNGQPSCNGGTSSYGLGWYPSSRNGKTWWQHNGAMAGTQAILVVSDDGSQAFAYACNSVHSSDWPSGLFEATVLDLMKGIDDAKEWPSIDLFGKYNPEYDAWAASTFGGAVVSRTGLSDFWAPSADPDDDGRSNAFEAYVGSDPLHADGSPWVSIYHGGGDLVLRWLKRNGYRGVEAGSDWSVGLVPWTGAPATIVDRTDLFSLPGYTIQEAKVAIPRGTQHRYLRLNLDVP
;
A
#
# COMPACT_ATOMS: atom_id res chain seq x y z
N MET A 1 -47.85 -14.67 -16.08
CA MET A 1 -48.29 -13.73 -15.03
C MET A 1 -47.05 -13.12 -14.43
N ASN A 2 -46.95 -11.80 -14.57
CA ASN A 2 -45.81 -10.97 -14.27
C ASN A 2 -45.58 -10.84 -12.77
N SER A 3 -44.33 -10.99 -12.33
CA SER A 3 -43.77 -10.16 -11.27
C SER A 3 -42.35 -9.78 -11.70
N PRO A 4 -42.07 -8.50 -12.01
CA PRO A 4 -40.77 -8.07 -12.50
C PRO A 4 -39.78 -8.05 -11.33
N ARG A 5 -38.70 -8.83 -11.45
CA ARG A 5 -37.50 -8.64 -10.62
C ARG A 5 -36.99 -7.22 -10.88
N ALA A 6 -37.11 -6.35 -9.88
CA ALA A 6 -36.52 -5.03 -9.92
C ALA A 6 -35.01 -5.15 -10.12
N ASN A 7 -34.49 -4.45 -11.13
CA ASN A 7 -33.07 -4.19 -11.32
C ASN A 7 -32.53 -3.55 -10.03
N PRO A 8 -31.44 -4.05 -9.42
CA PRO A 8 -30.81 -3.35 -8.32
C PRO A 8 -30.23 -2.04 -8.86
N SER A 9 -30.65 -0.92 -8.29
CA SER A 9 -30.06 0.40 -8.52
C SER A 9 -28.59 0.38 -8.10
N PHE A 10 -27.69 0.73 -9.01
CA PHE A 10 -26.23 0.79 -8.85
C PHE A 10 -25.72 1.89 -7.88
N GLY A 11 -26.53 2.29 -6.89
CA GLY A 11 -26.24 3.40 -5.97
C GLY A 11 -26.06 3.01 -4.50
N ASP A 12 -26.43 1.78 -4.11
CA ASP A 12 -26.28 1.33 -2.74
C ASP A 12 -24.97 0.53 -2.64
N GLU A 13 -24.02 1.00 -1.81
CA GLU A 13 -22.96 0.10 -1.29
C GLU A 13 -23.62 -1.20 -0.81
N PRO A 14 -22.97 -2.37 -0.83
CA PRO A 14 -23.50 -3.56 -0.18
C PRO A 14 -23.78 -3.22 1.31
N VAL A 15 -25.02 -2.82 1.61
CA VAL A 15 -25.42 -2.36 2.94
C VAL A 15 -25.68 -3.60 3.78
N CYS A 16 -24.60 -4.21 4.25
CA CYS A 16 -24.58 -4.55 5.67
C CYS A 16 -24.59 -3.20 6.39
N GLY A 17 -25.43 -2.97 7.41
CA GLY A 17 -25.70 -1.63 7.96
C GLY A 17 -24.44 -0.89 8.42
N ALA A 18 -23.88 -0.01 7.57
CA ALA A 18 -22.78 0.87 7.94
C ALA A 18 -23.36 2.14 8.58
N GLN A 19 -23.00 2.42 9.83
CA GLN A 19 -23.36 3.70 10.44
C GLN A 19 -22.12 4.42 10.93
N ARG A 20 -21.89 5.61 10.35
CA ARG A 20 -20.87 6.55 10.80
C ARG A 20 -21.38 7.23 12.08
N PHE A 21 -20.51 7.41 13.08
CA PHE A 21 -20.84 8.28 14.21
C PHE A 21 -21.19 9.68 13.66
N SER A 22 -22.42 10.14 13.90
CA SER A 22 -23.05 11.17 13.07
C SER A 22 -22.40 12.57 13.12
N ARG A 23 -22.58 13.34 12.04
CA ARG A 23 -22.12 14.73 11.81
C ARG A 23 -22.79 15.80 12.70
N PHE A 24 -23.72 15.45 13.59
CA PHE A 24 -24.56 16.42 14.33
C PHE A 24 -23.86 17.14 15.49
N GLN A 25 -22.56 16.90 15.73
CA GLN A 25 -21.83 17.52 16.85
C GLN A 25 -21.15 18.86 16.53
N ARG A 26 -21.21 19.38 15.28
CA ARG A 26 -20.52 20.63 14.90
C ARG A 26 -21.02 21.89 15.64
N ALA A 27 -22.26 21.91 16.15
CA ALA A 27 -22.79 23.10 16.81
C ALA A 27 -22.51 23.16 18.33
N ALA A 28 -22.30 22.01 19.00
CA ALA A 28 -22.08 21.97 20.45
C ALA A 28 -20.60 21.90 20.86
N LEU A 29 -19.70 21.46 19.96
CA LEU A 29 -18.25 21.46 20.21
C LEU A 29 -17.56 22.82 19.94
N ALA A 30 -18.26 23.76 19.30
CA ALA A 30 -17.67 25.03 18.86
C ALA A 30 -17.25 25.97 20.00
N LEU A 31 -17.71 25.75 21.25
CA LEU A 31 -17.38 26.61 22.38
C LEU A 31 -16.29 26.08 23.33
N LEU A 32 -15.82 24.84 23.17
CA LEU A 32 -14.78 24.24 24.05
C LEU A 32 -13.50 23.80 23.32
N LEU A 33 -13.40 24.02 22.00
CA LEU A 33 -12.28 23.59 21.16
C LEU A 33 -11.56 24.74 20.44
N ILE A 34 -11.60 25.96 20.97
CA ILE A 34 -10.87 27.11 20.40
C ILE A 34 -9.35 27.08 20.74
N LEU A 35 -8.83 26.03 21.38
CA LEU A 35 -7.39 25.92 21.72
C LEU A 35 -6.66 24.68 21.20
N SER A 36 -7.20 23.92 20.25
CA SER A 36 -6.45 22.82 19.62
C SER A 36 -6.63 22.73 18.11
N ALA A 37 -6.55 23.87 17.42
CA ALA A 37 -6.16 23.87 16.02
C ALA A 37 -4.64 23.59 15.96
N GLY A 38 -4.24 22.38 15.55
CA GLY A 38 -2.86 22.15 15.10
C GLY A 38 -2.10 20.92 15.62
N ILE A 39 -2.70 20.01 16.39
CA ILE A 39 -2.01 18.76 16.77
C ILE A 39 -2.80 17.58 16.23
N THR A 40 -2.37 17.03 15.09
CA THR A 40 -2.80 15.70 14.65
C THR A 40 -2.32 14.69 15.69
N ALA A 41 -3.25 14.09 16.45
CA ALA A 41 -2.90 12.98 17.33
C ALA A 41 -2.14 11.92 16.53
N GLN A 42 -0.96 11.51 17.03
CA GLN A 42 -0.10 10.53 16.40
C GLN A 42 -0.86 9.20 16.22
N ALA A 43 -0.66 8.54 15.07
CA ALA A 43 -1.24 7.22 14.83
C ALA A 43 -0.75 6.24 15.91
N ILE A 44 -1.68 5.45 16.45
CA ILE A 44 -1.38 4.44 17.47
C ILE A 44 -0.86 3.19 16.73
N PRO A 45 0.34 2.67 17.06
CA PRO A 45 0.78 1.36 16.55
C PRO A 45 -0.18 0.25 17.00
N TRP A 46 -0.58 -0.62 16.08
CA TRP A 46 -1.56 -1.66 16.35
C TRP A 46 -1.32 -2.89 15.48
N VAL A 47 -1.78 -4.04 15.96
CA VAL A 47 -1.78 -5.29 15.22
C VAL A 47 -3.11 -6.02 15.44
N GLU A 48 -3.71 -6.50 14.36
CA GLU A 48 -4.84 -7.42 14.41
C GLU A 48 -4.43 -8.80 13.89
N ARG A 49 -4.93 -9.84 14.55
CA ARG A 49 -4.95 -11.21 14.04
C ARG A 49 -6.34 -11.79 14.20
N HIS A 50 -6.80 -12.53 13.20
CA HIS A 50 -8.12 -13.14 13.17
C HIS A 50 -8.04 -14.54 12.58
N GLY A 51 -8.96 -15.42 13.00
CA GLY A 51 -8.99 -16.82 12.57
C GLY A 51 -7.84 -17.69 13.10
N ILE A 52 -7.09 -17.21 14.08
CA ILE A 52 -5.88 -17.89 14.59
C ILE A 52 -6.20 -18.96 15.63
N SER A 53 -5.35 -19.98 15.74
CA SER A 53 -5.45 -21.01 16.78
C SER A 53 -4.97 -20.47 18.14
N GLY A 54 -5.26 -21.19 19.24
CA GLY A 54 -4.74 -20.81 20.57
C GLY A 54 -3.19 -20.82 20.63
N ALA A 55 -2.54 -21.77 19.96
CA ALA A 55 -1.07 -21.82 19.89
C ALA A 55 -0.50 -20.64 19.10
N THR A 56 -1.13 -20.28 17.98
CA THR A 56 -0.75 -19.09 17.20
C THR A 56 -0.99 -17.82 18.00
N LEU A 57 -2.10 -17.73 18.74
CA LEU A 57 -2.39 -16.59 19.62
C LEU A 57 -1.30 -16.41 20.68
N GLN A 58 -0.82 -17.49 21.30
CA GLN A 58 0.28 -17.40 22.26
C GLN A 58 1.56 -16.86 21.59
N SER A 59 1.92 -17.37 20.40
CA SER A 59 3.08 -16.87 19.66
C SER A 59 2.96 -15.39 19.29
N GLU A 60 1.78 -14.94 18.85
CA GLU A 60 1.52 -13.54 18.55
C GLU A 60 1.55 -12.69 19.82
N PHE A 61 0.99 -13.19 20.92
CA PHE A 61 1.04 -12.52 22.22
C PHE A 61 2.48 -12.29 22.69
N ASP A 62 3.30 -13.35 22.69
CA ASP A 62 4.71 -13.27 23.10
C ASP A 62 5.49 -12.31 22.22
N THR A 63 5.22 -12.31 20.90
CA THR A 63 5.85 -11.41 19.94
C THR A 63 5.46 -9.95 20.21
N TRP A 64 4.17 -9.62 20.23
CA TRP A 64 3.74 -8.23 20.26
C TRP A 64 3.88 -7.58 21.63
N THR A 65 3.86 -8.35 22.70
CA THR A 65 4.01 -7.83 24.08
C THR A 65 5.47 -7.66 24.49
N ALA A 66 6.40 -8.38 23.87
CA ALA A 66 7.83 -8.25 24.13
C ALA A 66 8.43 -6.97 23.50
N ALA A 67 9.61 -6.58 23.99
CA ALA A 67 10.44 -5.60 23.30
C ALA A 67 10.86 -6.16 21.91
N PRO A 68 10.94 -5.31 20.87
CA PRO A 68 10.83 -3.85 20.91
C PRO A 68 9.39 -3.31 20.78
N TYR A 69 8.41 -4.17 20.46
CA TYR A 69 7.05 -3.73 20.13
C TYR A 69 6.32 -3.17 21.36
N SER A 70 6.31 -3.95 22.45
CA SER A 70 5.65 -3.61 23.72
C SER A 70 4.21 -3.11 23.49
N LEU A 71 3.47 -3.82 22.64
CA LEU A 71 2.04 -3.64 22.44
C LEU A 71 1.29 -4.40 23.52
N ARG A 72 0.05 -3.97 23.76
CA ARG A 72 -0.83 -4.59 24.73
C ARG A 72 -2.02 -5.22 24.03
N LEU A 73 -2.37 -6.44 24.39
CA LEU A 73 -3.64 -7.03 23.98
C LEU A 73 -4.80 -6.24 24.61
N THR A 74 -5.63 -5.61 23.77
CA THR A 74 -6.76 -4.77 24.20
C THR A 74 -8.11 -5.43 23.93
N ARG A 75 -8.20 -6.30 22.93
CA ARG A 75 -9.39 -7.08 22.59
C ARG A 75 -9.01 -8.51 22.29
N LEU A 76 -9.85 -9.43 22.77
CA LEU A 76 -9.73 -10.85 22.49
C LEU A 76 -11.13 -11.46 22.40
N SER A 77 -11.45 -12.03 21.25
CA SER A 77 -12.74 -12.65 20.97
C SER A 77 -12.54 -14.08 20.49
N GLY A 78 -13.42 -15.00 20.88
CA GLY A 78 -13.38 -16.40 20.47
C GLY A 78 -14.60 -16.82 19.64
N SER A 79 -14.40 -17.77 18.74
CA SER A 79 -15.48 -18.46 18.04
C SER A 79 -15.11 -19.92 17.74
N GLU A 80 -16.08 -20.71 17.31
CA GLU A 80 -15.85 -22.06 16.81
C GLU A 80 -15.62 -22.06 15.30
N SER A 81 -14.65 -22.83 14.82
CA SER A 81 -14.52 -23.18 13.41
C SER A 81 -14.07 -24.62 13.29
N GLY A 82 -14.91 -25.46 12.66
CA GLY A 82 -14.62 -26.89 12.47
C GLY A 82 -14.40 -27.65 13.78
N GLY A 83 -15.19 -27.36 14.83
CA GLY A 83 -15.02 -28.01 16.14
C GLY A 83 -13.83 -27.52 16.96
N GLN A 84 -13.14 -26.46 16.53
CA GLN A 84 -11.95 -25.93 17.18
C GLN A 84 -12.14 -24.45 17.54
N ALA A 85 -11.55 -24.03 18.65
CA ALA A 85 -11.51 -22.63 19.03
C ALA A 85 -10.65 -21.82 18.05
N ARG A 86 -11.18 -20.69 17.58
CA ARG A 86 -10.47 -19.66 16.82
C ARG A 86 -10.57 -18.34 17.52
N TYR A 87 -9.54 -17.52 17.38
CA TYR A 87 -9.43 -16.25 18.09
C TYR A 87 -9.25 -15.07 17.15
N VAL A 88 -9.76 -13.93 17.61
CA VAL A 88 -9.43 -12.61 17.08
C VAL A 88 -8.78 -11.80 18.21
N ALA A 89 -7.63 -11.22 17.93
CA ALA A 89 -6.83 -10.47 18.90
C ALA A 89 -6.43 -9.11 18.30
N ILE A 90 -6.61 -8.05 19.10
CA ILE A 90 -6.16 -6.70 18.76
C ILE A 90 -5.14 -6.27 19.80
N PHE A 91 -3.94 -5.95 19.34
CA PHE A 91 -2.83 -5.41 20.11
C PHE A 91 -2.66 -3.94 19.77
N GLU A 92 -2.44 -3.08 20.78
CA GLU A 92 -2.26 -1.65 20.58
C GLU A 92 -1.16 -1.11 21.50
N LYS A 93 -0.46 -0.06 21.04
CA LYS A 93 0.42 0.70 21.92
C LYS A 93 -0.43 1.38 22.99
N SER A 94 -0.14 1.10 24.25
CA SER A 94 -0.85 1.69 25.38
C SER A 94 0.09 2.54 26.22
N ALA A 95 -0.37 3.73 26.63
CA ALA A 95 0.33 4.56 27.61
C ALA A 95 0.14 4.03 29.06
N LYS A 96 -0.74 3.04 29.27
CA LYS A 96 -0.94 2.43 30.59
C LYS A 96 0.28 1.56 30.95
N THR A 97 0.95 1.91 32.03
CA THR A 97 2.12 1.21 32.56
C THR A 97 1.79 0.19 33.66
N THR A 98 0.51 0.05 34.01
CA THR A 98 0.05 -0.93 35.00
C THR A 98 0.27 -2.37 34.52
N GLY A 99 0.64 -3.27 35.43
CA GLY A 99 0.67 -4.71 35.13
C GLY A 99 -0.66 -5.18 34.55
N TRP A 100 -0.63 -6.13 33.62
CA TRP A 100 -1.83 -6.68 33.00
C TRP A 100 -1.59 -8.15 32.65
N VAL A 101 -2.67 -8.93 32.60
CA VAL A 101 -2.65 -10.37 32.27
C VAL A 101 -3.81 -10.67 31.34
N ALA A 102 -3.63 -11.59 30.39
CA ALA A 102 -4.71 -12.11 29.57
C ALA A 102 -4.68 -13.64 29.53
N HIS A 103 -5.86 -14.24 29.45
CA HIS A 103 -6.04 -15.69 29.30
C HIS A 103 -7.15 -15.96 28.29
N ASN A 104 -6.99 -17.02 27.49
CA ASN A 104 -7.96 -17.43 26.46
C ASN A 104 -8.47 -18.85 26.71
N GLY A 105 -9.66 -19.16 26.20
CA GLY A 105 -10.18 -20.53 26.12
C GLY A 105 -10.36 -21.27 27.45
N MET A 106 -10.70 -20.57 28.53
CA MET A 106 -10.91 -21.18 29.84
C MET A 106 -12.32 -21.73 30.00
N THR A 107 -12.48 -22.85 30.71
CA THR A 107 -13.80 -23.29 31.17
C THR A 107 -14.36 -22.33 32.23
N ALA A 108 -15.65 -22.42 32.57
CA ALA A 108 -16.23 -21.58 33.63
C ALA A 108 -15.52 -21.75 34.98
N SER A 109 -15.12 -22.98 35.34
CA SER A 109 -14.40 -23.26 36.59
C SER A 109 -12.99 -22.66 36.58
N ASP A 110 -12.26 -22.83 35.47
CA ASP A 110 -10.89 -22.31 35.35
C ASP A 110 -10.89 -20.77 35.33
N PHE A 111 -11.84 -20.16 34.62
CA PHE A 111 -12.01 -18.72 34.61
C PHE A 111 -12.31 -18.19 36.01
N THR A 112 -13.23 -18.83 36.75
CA THR A 112 -13.60 -18.41 38.11
C THR A 112 -12.40 -18.50 39.06
N SER A 113 -11.64 -19.60 38.99
CA SER A 113 -10.41 -19.80 39.79
C SER A 113 -9.35 -18.74 39.49
N THR A 114 -9.08 -18.52 38.20
CA THR A 114 -8.12 -17.51 37.72
C THR A 114 -8.55 -16.10 38.13
N HIS A 115 -9.83 -15.76 37.95
CA HIS A 115 -10.35 -14.44 38.33
C HIS A 115 -10.21 -14.19 39.84
N ASN A 116 -10.57 -15.15 40.68
CA ASN A 116 -10.45 -15.01 42.14
C ASN A 116 -8.99 -14.82 42.57
N THR A 117 -8.07 -15.57 41.96
CA THR A 117 -6.63 -15.47 42.22
C THR A 117 -6.10 -14.08 41.83
N LEU A 118 -6.34 -13.66 40.59
CA LEU A 118 -5.90 -12.36 40.09
C LEU A 118 -6.56 -11.20 40.87
N HIS A 119 -7.83 -11.32 41.22
CA HIS A 119 -8.54 -10.31 42.02
C HIS A 119 -7.89 -10.14 43.41
N GLY A 120 -7.49 -11.25 44.05
CA GLY A 120 -6.72 -11.24 45.30
C GLY A 120 -5.33 -10.62 45.18
N GLN A 121 -4.74 -10.64 43.98
CA GLN A 121 -3.45 -10.01 43.65
C GLN A 121 -3.58 -8.54 43.22
N GLY A 122 -4.78 -7.94 43.32
CA GLY A 122 -5.00 -6.54 42.95
C GLY A 122 -5.26 -6.31 41.46
N PHE A 123 -5.63 -7.34 40.71
CA PHE A 123 -6.08 -7.19 39.33
C PHE A 123 -7.60 -7.04 39.22
N ARG A 124 -8.07 -6.37 38.17
CA ARG A 124 -9.48 -6.20 37.84
C ARG A 124 -9.73 -6.61 36.40
N LEU A 125 -10.79 -7.37 36.19
CA LEU A 125 -11.22 -7.82 34.87
C LEU A 125 -11.75 -6.61 34.09
N VAL A 126 -11.18 -6.34 32.94
CA VAL A 126 -11.55 -5.20 32.07
C VAL A 126 -12.14 -5.63 30.73
N TRP A 127 -11.96 -6.90 30.37
CA TRP A 127 -12.54 -7.51 29.17
C TRP A 127 -12.93 -8.96 29.49
N LEU A 128 -14.14 -9.35 29.09
CA LEU A 128 -14.68 -10.70 29.23
C LEU A 128 -15.37 -11.06 27.93
N ASP A 129 -14.99 -12.20 27.36
CA ASP A 129 -15.62 -12.70 26.15
C ASP A 129 -15.99 -14.18 26.34
N GLY A 130 -17.22 -14.54 26.01
CA GLY A 130 -17.71 -15.92 26.07
C GLY A 130 -18.01 -16.46 24.67
N PHE A 131 -17.76 -17.73 24.44
CA PHE A 131 -18.03 -18.40 23.17
C PHE A 131 -18.25 -19.91 23.36
N GLY A 132 -18.94 -20.54 22.42
CA GLY A 132 -19.15 -22.00 22.41
C GLY A 132 -18.15 -22.70 21.50
N VAL A 133 -17.67 -23.88 21.90
CA VAL A 133 -16.95 -24.83 21.03
C VAL A 133 -17.40 -26.25 21.37
N GLY A 134 -17.92 -27.00 20.40
CA GLY A 134 -18.26 -28.41 20.61
C GLY A 134 -19.28 -28.65 21.74
N GLY A 135 -20.19 -27.70 21.95
CA GLY A 135 -21.20 -27.78 23.02
C GLY A 135 -20.71 -27.38 24.42
N ILE A 136 -19.51 -26.81 24.54
CA ILE A 136 -18.93 -26.34 25.80
C ILE A 136 -18.74 -24.82 25.74
N ALA A 137 -19.06 -24.13 26.84
CA ALA A 137 -18.79 -22.70 27.00
C ALA A 137 -17.31 -22.47 27.40
N PHE A 138 -16.65 -21.56 26.69
CA PHE A 138 -15.31 -21.08 26.97
C PHE A 138 -15.29 -19.56 27.15
N TYR A 139 -14.29 -19.08 27.89
CA TYR A 139 -14.17 -17.67 28.25
C TYR A 139 -12.74 -17.16 28.05
N ASN A 140 -12.64 -15.96 27.49
CA ASN A 140 -11.42 -15.17 27.41
C ASN A 140 -11.50 -14.00 28.39
N GLY A 141 -10.37 -13.60 28.97
CA GLY A 141 -10.32 -12.48 29.91
C GLY A 141 -9.06 -11.66 29.79
N ILE A 142 -9.18 -10.35 30.04
CA ILE A 142 -8.05 -9.43 30.20
C ILE A 142 -8.22 -8.71 31.53
N TRP A 143 -7.17 -8.73 32.35
CA TRP A 143 -7.12 -8.10 33.67
C TRP A 143 -6.06 -7.00 33.72
N GLU A 144 -6.35 -5.92 34.42
CA GLU A 144 -5.42 -4.82 34.70
C GLU A 144 -5.14 -4.73 36.21
N GLN A 145 -3.88 -4.55 36.59
CA GLN A 145 -3.46 -4.34 37.97
C GLN A 145 -3.83 -2.92 38.40
N THR A 146 -4.84 -2.80 39.25
CA THR A 146 -5.34 -1.51 39.72
C THR A 146 -6.01 -1.68 41.08
N SER A 147 -5.89 -0.67 41.94
CA SER A 147 -6.57 -0.60 43.25
C SER A 147 -8.09 -0.38 43.13
N GLY A 148 -8.70 -0.87 42.03
CA GLY A 148 -10.07 -0.59 41.64
C GLY A 148 -11.12 -1.22 42.57
N PRO A 149 -12.39 -0.82 42.41
CA PRO A 149 -13.49 -1.29 43.23
C PRO A 149 -13.68 -2.80 43.16
N ALA A 150 -14.33 -3.38 44.16
CA ALA A 150 -14.69 -4.81 44.16
C ALA A 150 -15.51 -5.15 42.89
N GLN A 151 -15.26 -6.34 42.33
CA GLN A 151 -15.98 -6.82 41.16
C GLN A 151 -16.85 -8.04 41.47
N ARG A 152 -17.94 -8.17 40.73
CA ARG A 152 -18.73 -9.40 40.62
C ARG A 152 -18.68 -9.84 39.16
N VAL A 153 -18.40 -11.12 38.94
CA VAL A 153 -18.38 -11.74 37.61
C VAL A 153 -19.33 -12.92 37.62
N ARG A 154 -20.15 -13.04 36.58
CA ARG A 154 -21.07 -14.18 36.39
C ARG A 154 -20.93 -14.68 34.96
N LEU A 155 -20.95 -15.99 34.78
CA LEU A 155 -20.62 -16.67 33.53
C LEU A 155 -21.74 -17.64 33.15
N GLY A 156 -22.06 -17.70 31.85
CA GLY A 156 -22.92 -18.77 31.30
C GLY A 156 -24.37 -18.71 31.76
N GLU A 157 -24.91 -17.51 31.98
CA GLU A 157 -26.27 -17.34 32.50
C GLU A 157 -27.31 -17.24 31.38
N SER A 158 -28.53 -17.74 31.64
CA SER A 158 -29.68 -17.40 30.81
C SER A 158 -29.96 -15.89 30.91
N LEU A 159 -30.64 -15.31 29.91
CA LEU A 159 -30.99 -13.89 29.91
C LEU A 159 -31.76 -13.48 31.19
N ALA A 160 -32.72 -14.30 31.61
CA ALA A 160 -33.52 -14.03 32.81
C ALA A 160 -32.66 -14.03 34.09
N ALA A 161 -31.71 -14.97 34.20
CA ALA A 161 -30.79 -15.02 35.33
C ALA A 161 -29.83 -13.82 35.32
N HIS A 162 -29.29 -13.45 34.15
CA HIS A 162 -28.41 -12.30 33.99
C HIS A 162 -29.10 -10.96 34.35
N GLN A 163 -30.34 -10.77 33.90
CA GLN A 163 -31.14 -9.59 34.23
C GLN A 163 -31.47 -9.53 35.73
N SER A 164 -31.86 -10.66 36.33
CA SER A 164 -32.10 -10.77 37.78
C SER A 164 -30.84 -10.43 38.59
N ALA A 165 -29.68 -10.95 38.16
CA ALA A 165 -28.40 -10.64 38.78
C ALA A 165 -28.02 -9.17 38.61
N SER A 166 -28.29 -8.57 37.45
CA SER A 166 -28.05 -7.14 37.20
C SER A 166 -28.83 -6.26 38.16
N THR A 167 -30.13 -6.54 38.36
CA THR A 167 -30.97 -5.80 39.32
C THR A 167 -30.45 -5.97 40.76
N ALA A 168 -30.09 -7.19 41.16
CA ALA A 168 -29.56 -7.45 42.51
C ALA A 168 -28.19 -6.78 42.74
N ASN A 169 -27.32 -6.77 41.73
CA ASN A 169 -26.03 -6.11 41.79
C ASN A 169 -26.19 -4.59 41.87
N GLN A 170 -27.08 -4.00 41.08
CA GLN A 170 -27.38 -2.57 41.12
C GLN A 170 -27.88 -2.15 42.51
N ALA A 171 -28.80 -2.91 43.11
CA ALA A 171 -29.30 -2.67 44.46
C ALA A 171 -28.18 -2.77 45.53
N ALA A 172 -27.17 -3.60 45.29
CA ALA A 172 -25.98 -3.74 46.14
C ALA A 172 -24.87 -2.71 45.84
N GLY A 173 -25.12 -1.72 44.98
CA GLY A 173 -24.15 -0.69 44.61
C GLY A 173 -23.11 -1.12 43.56
N PHE A 174 -23.33 -2.23 42.85
CA PHE A 174 -22.48 -2.70 41.76
C PHE A 174 -23.10 -2.35 40.40
N GLY A 175 -22.51 -1.38 39.70
CA GLY A 175 -22.94 -1.00 38.35
C GLY A 175 -22.37 -1.95 37.29
N LEU A 176 -23.15 -2.23 36.25
CA LEU A 176 -22.70 -3.03 35.11
C LEU A 176 -21.51 -2.33 34.43
N VAL A 177 -20.48 -3.10 34.09
CA VAL A 177 -19.31 -2.65 33.35
C VAL A 177 -19.43 -3.14 31.91
N ASP A 178 -19.55 -4.44 31.71
CA ASP A 178 -19.66 -5.03 30.37
C ASP A 178 -20.47 -6.34 30.41
N VAL A 179 -21.02 -6.71 29.26
CA VAL A 179 -21.73 -7.99 29.07
C VAL A 179 -21.38 -8.58 27.70
N SER A 180 -20.98 -9.85 27.72
CA SER A 180 -20.83 -10.72 26.56
C SER A 180 -22.08 -11.58 26.41
N ALA A 181 -22.63 -11.68 25.20
CA ALA A 181 -23.68 -12.63 24.87
C ALA A 181 -23.17 -13.57 23.78
N PHE A 182 -23.41 -14.87 23.93
CA PHE A 182 -22.89 -15.89 23.03
C PHE A 182 -23.82 -17.09 23.02
N SER A 183 -23.55 -18.09 22.18
CA SER A 183 -24.34 -19.32 22.13
C SER A 183 -23.50 -20.56 22.34
N VAL A 184 -24.12 -21.57 22.95
CA VAL A 184 -23.60 -22.94 23.03
C VAL A 184 -24.68 -23.85 22.49
N SER A 185 -24.39 -24.53 21.37
CA SER A 185 -25.37 -25.41 20.69
C SER A 185 -26.73 -24.74 20.46
N GLY A 186 -26.72 -23.47 20.02
CA GLY A 186 -27.94 -22.68 19.75
C GLY A 186 -28.66 -22.13 21.00
N THR A 187 -28.13 -22.37 22.20
CA THR A 187 -28.66 -21.81 23.45
C THR A 187 -27.94 -20.50 23.81
N PRO A 188 -28.64 -19.36 23.87
CA PRO A 188 -28.04 -18.08 24.25
C PRO A 188 -27.63 -18.03 25.73
N LEU A 189 -26.41 -17.59 25.98
CA LEU A 189 -25.80 -17.41 27.30
C LEU A 189 -25.20 -16.01 27.44
N HIS A 190 -25.08 -15.55 28.68
CA HIS A 190 -24.53 -14.24 29.01
C HIS A 190 -23.42 -14.36 30.05
N ALA A 191 -22.41 -13.51 29.92
CA ALA A 191 -21.33 -13.35 30.89
C ALA A 191 -21.15 -11.86 31.19
N GLY A 192 -21.14 -11.49 32.47
CA GLY A 192 -21.21 -10.09 32.90
C GLY A 192 -20.16 -9.72 33.93
N ILE A 193 -19.73 -8.45 33.87
CA ILE A 193 -18.84 -7.81 34.85
C ILE A 193 -19.62 -6.67 35.52
N TRP A 194 -19.67 -6.66 36.85
CA TRP A 194 -20.16 -5.52 37.63
C TRP A 194 -19.08 -5.03 38.57
N ALA A 195 -18.99 -3.72 38.78
CA ALA A 195 -18.02 -3.10 39.67
C ALA A 195 -18.71 -2.18 40.68
N GLN A 196 -18.26 -2.22 41.93
CA GLN A 196 -18.79 -1.40 43.01
C GLN A 196 -18.59 0.09 42.71
N GLY A 197 -19.64 0.88 42.81
CA GLY A 197 -19.59 2.33 42.53
C GLY A 197 -19.29 2.69 41.07
N SER A 198 -19.41 1.76 40.12
CA SER A 198 -19.22 2.05 38.69
C SER A 198 -20.15 3.17 38.22
N THR A 199 -19.59 4.17 37.55
CA THR A 199 -20.31 5.32 36.98
C THR A 199 -20.49 5.20 35.46
N LEU A 200 -20.14 4.06 34.86
CA LEU A 200 -20.15 3.88 33.40
C LEU A 200 -21.57 3.91 32.80
N ASP A 201 -22.60 3.62 33.59
CA ASP A 201 -24.03 3.59 33.23
C ASP A 201 -24.31 3.06 31.81
N PRO A 202 -23.86 1.84 31.48
CA PRO A 202 -24.00 1.31 30.14
C PRO A 202 -25.47 1.09 29.79
N GLN A 203 -25.86 1.56 28.62
CA GLN A 203 -27.18 1.28 28.05
C GLN A 203 -27.08 -0.03 27.28
N VAL A 204 -27.88 -1.03 27.66
CA VAL A 204 -27.83 -2.36 27.02
C VAL A 204 -29.14 -2.64 26.28
N ARG A 205 -29.03 -3.28 25.11
CA ARG A 205 -30.17 -3.81 24.34
C ARG A 205 -29.89 -5.28 24.10
N TYR A 206 -30.73 -6.14 24.67
CA TYR A 206 -30.55 -7.59 24.63
C TYR A 206 -31.37 -8.21 23.49
N SER A 207 -30.81 -9.27 22.89
CA SER A 207 -31.53 -10.20 22.00
C SER A 207 -32.33 -9.50 20.88
N ARG A 208 -31.68 -8.58 20.18
CA ARG A 208 -32.25 -7.84 19.06
C ARG A 208 -32.09 -8.60 17.76
N THR A 209 -33.11 -8.59 16.92
CA THR A 209 -32.94 -8.94 15.50
C THR A 209 -32.05 -7.90 14.81
N SER A 210 -31.51 -8.23 13.64
CA SER A 210 -30.72 -7.28 12.82
C SER A 210 -31.42 -5.92 12.63
N ALA A 211 -32.70 -5.92 12.26
CA ALA A 211 -33.48 -4.68 12.09
C ALA A 211 -33.70 -3.90 13.39
N GLN A 212 -33.94 -4.60 14.51
CA GLN A 212 -34.09 -3.95 15.82
C GLN A 212 -32.78 -3.35 16.30
N TYR A 213 -31.67 -4.08 16.14
CA TYR A 213 -30.34 -3.57 16.42
C TYR A 213 -30.05 -2.31 15.61
N GLN A 214 -30.40 -2.31 14.31
CA GLN A 214 -30.18 -1.15 13.46
C GLN A 214 -30.98 0.08 13.94
N SER A 215 -32.21 -0.11 14.40
CA SER A 215 -33.03 0.94 15.01
C SER A 215 -32.43 1.44 16.34
N ASP A 216 -31.97 0.51 17.19
CA ASP A 216 -31.30 0.83 18.45
C ASP A 216 -30.00 1.62 18.20
N PHE A 217 -29.14 1.20 17.27
CA PHE A 217 -27.91 1.91 16.93
C PHE A 217 -28.20 3.36 16.49
N ASN A 218 -29.19 3.55 15.61
CA ASN A 218 -29.62 4.87 15.16
C ASN A 218 -30.04 5.79 16.33
N SER A 219 -30.95 5.29 17.17
CA SER A 219 -31.50 6.07 18.28
C SER A 219 -30.47 6.36 19.36
N MET A 220 -29.58 5.41 19.66
CA MET A 220 -28.50 5.57 20.62
C MET A 220 -27.46 6.59 20.13
N GLY A 221 -27.06 6.50 18.86
CA GLY A 221 -26.18 7.48 18.24
C GLY A 221 -26.76 8.90 18.25
N ALA A 222 -28.05 9.05 17.95
CA ALA A 222 -28.75 10.33 18.04
C ALA A 222 -28.81 10.90 19.47
N SER A 223 -28.78 10.01 20.47
CA SER A 223 -28.79 10.36 21.89
C SER A 223 -27.39 10.58 22.47
N GLY A 224 -26.36 10.68 21.64
CA GLY A 224 -24.97 10.90 22.07
C GLY A 224 -24.29 9.70 22.74
N HIS A 225 -24.81 8.48 22.53
CA HIS A 225 -24.19 7.26 22.99
C HIS A 225 -23.42 6.57 21.86
N TYR A 226 -22.26 6.01 22.20
CA TYR A 226 -21.36 5.31 21.30
C TYR A 226 -21.42 3.82 21.58
N LEU A 227 -21.41 3.01 20.51
CA LEU A 227 -21.33 1.57 20.65
C LEU A 227 -19.99 1.21 21.31
N TRP A 228 -20.07 0.50 22.43
CA TRP A 228 -18.92 -0.03 23.15
C TRP A 228 -18.62 -1.46 22.74
N ARG A 229 -19.69 -2.26 22.54
CA ARG A 229 -19.64 -3.67 22.18
C ARG A 229 -20.94 -4.08 21.51
N VAL A 230 -20.86 -5.01 20.55
CA VAL A 230 -22.01 -5.76 20.06
C VAL A 230 -21.66 -7.24 19.96
N SER A 231 -22.43 -8.07 20.64
CA SER A 231 -22.30 -9.50 20.55
C SER A 231 -23.36 -10.15 19.69
N GLY A 232 -22.91 -10.92 18.71
CA GLY A 232 -23.75 -11.69 17.80
C GLY A 232 -23.80 -13.15 18.25
N PHE A 233 -24.97 -13.77 18.22
CA PHE A 233 -25.11 -15.15 18.64
C PHE A 233 -26.29 -15.85 17.97
N ASP A 234 -26.16 -17.17 17.86
CA ASP A 234 -27.23 -18.05 17.41
C ASP A 234 -28.24 -18.31 18.53
N SER A 235 -29.53 -18.22 18.20
CA SER A 235 -30.62 -18.68 19.03
C SER A 235 -31.47 -19.65 18.23
N ASN A 236 -31.11 -20.93 18.24
CA ASN A 236 -31.76 -22.00 17.47
C ASN A 236 -31.91 -21.65 15.97
N GLY A 237 -30.83 -21.23 15.33
CA GLY A 237 -30.80 -20.84 13.91
C GLY A 237 -31.25 -19.39 13.63
N SER A 238 -31.64 -18.63 14.65
CA SER A 238 -31.96 -17.21 14.52
C SER A 238 -30.78 -16.36 14.98
N GLU A 239 -30.30 -15.45 14.12
CA GLU A 239 -29.27 -14.48 14.46
C GLU A 239 -29.81 -13.36 15.34
N LEU A 240 -29.21 -13.16 16.51
CA LEU A 240 -29.56 -12.11 17.47
C LEU A 240 -28.33 -11.35 17.95
N PHE A 241 -28.56 -10.11 18.40
CA PHE A 241 -27.54 -9.19 18.85
C PHE A 241 -27.82 -8.66 20.26
N THR A 242 -26.81 -8.65 21.12
CA THR A 242 -26.81 -7.89 22.38
C THR A 242 -25.76 -6.82 22.30
N ALA A 243 -26.12 -5.56 22.51
CA ALA A 243 -25.20 -4.45 22.36
C ALA A 243 -25.17 -3.55 23.60
N VAL A 244 -23.99 -2.98 23.83
CA VAL A 244 -23.65 -2.12 24.97
C VAL A 244 -23.23 -0.77 24.42
N TRP A 245 -23.85 0.30 24.91
CA TRP A 245 -23.52 1.67 24.55
C TRP A 245 -23.12 2.49 25.77
N ARG A 246 -22.22 3.45 25.57
CA ARG A 246 -21.71 4.35 26.61
C ARG A 246 -21.64 5.79 26.11
N LYS A 247 -21.53 6.76 27.01
CA LYS A 247 -21.31 8.17 26.64
C LYS A 247 -19.87 8.50 26.24
N THR A 248 -18.93 7.58 26.47
CA THR A 248 -17.54 7.72 26.05
C THR A 248 -17.37 7.24 24.61
N SER A 249 -16.83 8.09 23.74
CA SER A 249 -16.53 7.74 22.36
C SER A 249 -15.27 6.89 22.24
N LEU A 250 -15.26 5.95 21.29
CA LEU A 250 -14.06 5.22 20.87
C LEU A 250 -13.20 6.02 19.86
N GLY A 251 -13.75 7.11 19.31
CA GLY A 251 -13.15 7.89 18.25
C GLY A 251 -14.09 8.08 17.06
N GLU A 252 -13.63 8.80 16.05
CA GLU A 252 -14.34 8.97 14.79
C GLU A 252 -14.23 7.68 13.95
N GLY A 253 -15.36 7.12 13.51
CA GLY A 253 -15.38 5.77 12.95
C GLY A 253 -16.75 5.28 12.50
N TRP A 254 -16.82 3.98 12.21
CA TRP A 254 -18.05 3.25 11.89
C TRP A 254 -18.01 1.82 12.41
N CYS A 255 -19.17 1.19 12.46
CA CYS A 255 -19.33 -0.22 12.82
C CYS A 255 -20.23 -0.93 11.82
N TYR A 256 -20.02 -2.24 11.68
CA TYR A 256 -20.88 -3.17 10.97
C TYR A 256 -21.21 -4.36 11.89
N HIS A 257 -22.37 -4.98 11.66
CA HIS A 257 -22.80 -6.19 12.35
C HIS A 257 -23.30 -7.23 11.34
N GLY A 258 -23.15 -8.52 11.64
CA GLY A 258 -23.68 -9.58 10.76
C GLY A 258 -22.96 -9.75 9.42
N MET A 259 -21.71 -9.31 9.29
CA MET A 259 -20.94 -9.47 8.06
C MET A 259 -20.60 -10.93 7.80
N SER A 260 -20.58 -11.35 6.54
CA SER A 260 -19.89 -12.58 6.14
C SER A 260 -18.37 -12.45 6.37
N ALA A 261 -17.65 -13.58 6.38
CA ALA A 261 -16.19 -13.55 6.47
C ALA A 261 -15.53 -12.75 5.33
N GLY A 262 -16.06 -12.88 4.11
CA GLY A 262 -15.56 -12.14 2.93
C GLY A 262 -15.83 -10.64 3.03
N ASP A 263 -17.03 -10.24 3.49
CA ASP A 263 -17.36 -8.83 3.69
C ASP A 263 -16.50 -8.20 4.78
N PHE A 264 -16.26 -8.93 5.89
CA PHE A 264 -15.38 -8.46 6.94
C PHE A 264 -13.97 -8.21 6.40
N GLU A 265 -13.38 -9.16 5.68
CA GLU A 265 -12.04 -9.01 5.12
C GLU A 265 -11.95 -7.80 4.17
N ALA A 266 -12.92 -7.66 3.26
CA ALA A 266 -12.96 -6.54 2.33
C ALA A 266 -13.08 -5.19 3.04
N ASN A 267 -13.96 -5.09 4.05
CA ASN A 267 -14.13 -3.88 4.84
C ASN A 267 -12.90 -3.58 5.72
N ASN A 268 -12.26 -4.61 6.28
CA ASN A 268 -11.06 -4.45 7.10
C ASN A 268 -9.89 -3.91 6.28
N ILE A 269 -9.63 -4.52 5.11
CA ILE A 269 -8.63 -4.06 4.16
C ILE A 269 -8.91 -2.60 3.75
N ASN A 270 -10.15 -2.29 3.37
CA ASN A 270 -10.51 -0.93 2.96
C ASN A 270 -10.40 0.08 4.11
N ALA A 271 -10.71 -0.30 5.34
CA ALA A 271 -10.55 0.57 6.51
C ALA A 271 -9.07 0.89 6.76
N GLU A 272 -8.22 -0.14 6.78
CA GLU A 272 -6.76 -0.02 6.95
C GLU A 272 -6.17 0.94 5.90
N HIS A 273 -6.53 0.75 4.62
CA HIS A 273 -6.02 1.56 3.50
C HIS A 273 -6.67 2.96 3.40
N GLN A 274 -7.50 3.33 4.36
CA GLN A 274 -7.99 4.70 4.56
C GLN A 274 -7.42 5.36 5.82
N GLY A 275 -6.52 4.67 6.54
CA GLY A 275 -5.95 5.13 7.80
C GLY A 275 -6.86 4.88 9.01
N TYR A 276 -7.67 3.82 8.99
CA TYR A 276 -8.45 3.37 10.14
C TYR A 276 -7.84 2.12 10.74
N ARG A 277 -8.12 1.89 12.02
CA ARG A 277 -7.75 0.66 12.72
C ARG A 277 -8.98 0.02 13.35
N PRO A 278 -9.03 -1.32 13.47
CA PRO A 278 -10.05 -1.97 14.26
C PRO A 278 -9.88 -1.62 15.74
N VAL A 279 -11.00 -1.43 16.44
CA VAL A 279 -11.07 -1.29 17.92
C VAL A 279 -11.94 -2.37 18.55
N PHE A 280 -12.63 -3.12 17.70
CA PHE A 280 -13.59 -4.14 18.07
C PHE A 280 -13.78 -5.06 16.87
N VAL A 281 -13.57 -6.36 17.07
CA VAL A 281 -13.91 -7.41 16.11
C VAL A 281 -14.41 -8.60 16.93
N GLU A 282 -15.62 -9.05 16.65
CA GLU A 282 -16.26 -10.17 17.33
C GLU A 282 -16.75 -11.19 16.29
N PRO A 283 -16.07 -12.34 16.15
CA PRO A 283 -16.55 -13.44 15.33
C PRO A 283 -17.61 -14.23 16.11
N TYR A 284 -18.61 -14.75 15.40
CA TYR A 284 -19.60 -15.66 15.96
C TYR A 284 -20.18 -16.54 14.84
N ASN A 285 -20.99 -17.52 15.22
CA ASN A 285 -21.63 -18.44 14.27
C ASN A 285 -23.15 -18.34 14.35
N VAL A 286 -23.80 -18.52 13.19
CA VAL A 286 -25.23 -18.78 13.05
C VAL A 286 -25.36 -20.12 12.32
N GLY A 287 -25.70 -21.18 13.05
CA GLY A 287 -25.49 -22.55 12.56
C GLY A 287 -24.01 -22.80 12.20
N ALA A 288 -23.73 -23.17 10.94
CA ALA A 288 -22.38 -23.40 10.43
C ALA A 288 -21.74 -22.15 9.80
N ASP A 289 -22.49 -21.05 9.67
CA ASP A 289 -22.03 -19.84 9.00
C ASP A 289 -21.25 -18.95 9.96
N ALA A 290 -20.00 -18.63 9.61
CA ALA A 290 -19.23 -17.62 10.31
C ALA A 290 -19.73 -16.21 9.98
N ARG A 291 -19.84 -15.38 11.03
CA ARG A 291 -20.26 -13.98 10.98
C ARG A 291 -19.32 -13.11 11.80
N TYR A 292 -19.27 -11.82 11.47
CA TYR A 292 -18.40 -10.85 12.11
C TYR A 292 -19.15 -9.55 12.42
N ASN A 293 -18.96 -9.07 13.64
CA ASN A 293 -19.22 -7.68 14.00
C ASN A 293 -17.88 -6.96 14.13
N ALA A 294 -17.77 -5.73 13.64
CA ALA A 294 -16.53 -4.97 13.80
C ALA A 294 -16.76 -3.46 13.79
N CYS A 295 -15.86 -2.74 14.47
CA CYS A 295 -15.79 -1.30 14.48
C CYS A 295 -14.37 -0.83 14.19
N TRP A 296 -14.28 0.22 13.38
CA TRP A 296 -13.03 0.88 13.04
C TRP A 296 -13.07 2.33 13.45
N VAL A 297 -11.93 2.84 13.92
CA VAL A 297 -11.74 4.26 14.23
C VAL A 297 -10.55 4.80 13.48
N ARG A 298 -10.61 6.10 13.19
CA ARG A 298 -9.56 6.81 12.48
C ARG A 298 -8.25 6.74 13.27
N ASN A 299 -7.17 6.37 12.58
CA ASN A 299 -5.83 6.19 13.12
C ASN A 299 -4.77 6.87 12.24
N GLY A 300 -5.08 8.08 11.78
CA GLY A 300 -4.33 8.78 10.75
C GLY A 300 -5.16 8.92 9.47
N GLY A 301 -4.48 9.01 8.32
CA GLY A 301 -5.13 9.14 7.02
C GLY A 301 -5.87 10.45 6.80
N LEU A 302 -6.62 10.54 5.70
CA LEU A 302 -7.41 11.73 5.37
C LEU A 302 -8.52 11.99 6.40
N SER A 303 -8.97 13.23 6.52
CA SER A 303 -10.12 13.58 7.37
C SER A 303 -11.40 12.91 6.82
N SER A 304 -12.37 12.60 7.69
CA SER A 304 -13.65 12.01 7.23
C SER A 304 -14.43 12.92 6.29
N ALA A 305 -14.19 14.23 6.34
CA ALA A 305 -14.72 15.16 5.36
C ALA A 305 -14.17 14.85 3.97
N ARG A 306 -12.84 14.73 3.82
CA ARG A 306 -12.18 14.40 2.54
C ARG A 306 -12.52 12.99 2.06
N LEU A 307 -12.54 12.01 2.95
CA LEU A 307 -12.98 10.65 2.62
C LEU A 307 -14.44 10.63 2.14
N GLY A 308 -15.30 11.46 2.74
CA GLY A 308 -16.67 11.66 2.27
C GLY A 308 -16.73 12.22 0.85
N THR A 309 -15.98 13.29 0.56
CA THR A 309 -15.92 13.90 -0.78
C THR A 309 -15.37 12.92 -1.83
N LEU A 310 -14.30 12.19 -1.52
CA LEU A 310 -13.75 11.13 -2.39
C LEU A 310 -14.79 10.04 -2.66
N SER A 311 -15.44 9.53 -1.61
CA SER A 311 -16.44 8.47 -1.73
C SER A 311 -17.62 8.91 -2.61
N THR A 312 -18.15 10.11 -2.40
CA THR A 312 -19.25 10.65 -3.21
C THR A 312 -18.84 10.83 -4.67
N ALA A 313 -17.63 11.34 -4.93
CA ALA A 313 -17.14 11.51 -6.30
C ALA A 313 -17.01 10.17 -7.04
N VAL A 314 -16.46 9.14 -6.38
CA VAL A 314 -16.38 7.78 -6.94
C VAL A 314 -17.76 7.19 -7.18
N GLN A 315 -18.67 7.25 -6.21
CA GLN A 315 -20.03 6.71 -6.32
C GLN A 315 -20.82 7.38 -7.45
N ASN A 316 -20.73 8.70 -7.59
CA ASN A 316 -21.36 9.44 -8.70
C ASN A 316 -20.78 8.99 -10.04
N TYR A 317 -19.46 8.83 -10.13
CA TYR A 317 -18.80 8.37 -11.35
C TYR A 317 -19.23 6.96 -11.73
N MET A 318 -19.24 6.02 -10.77
CA MET A 318 -19.68 4.63 -10.96
C MET A 318 -21.16 4.56 -11.36
N SER A 319 -22.03 5.28 -10.67
CA SER A 319 -23.49 5.30 -10.93
C SER A 319 -23.79 5.82 -12.33
N ALA A 320 -23.12 6.90 -12.75
CA ALA A 320 -23.33 7.51 -14.08
C ALA A 320 -22.93 6.59 -15.25
N ARG A 321 -22.19 5.51 -14.99
CA ARG A 321 -21.62 4.59 -15.98
C ARG A 321 -21.99 3.13 -15.74
N SER A 322 -22.78 2.87 -14.72
CA SER A 322 -23.13 1.51 -14.25
C SER A 322 -21.89 0.62 -14.05
N LEU A 323 -20.84 1.17 -13.44
CA LEU A 323 -19.61 0.41 -13.15
C LEU A 323 -19.84 -0.53 -11.96
N PRO A 324 -19.60 -1.85 -12.12
CA PRO A 324 -19.76 -2.80 -11.01
C PRO A 324 -18.76 -2.58 -9.89
N GLY A 325 -17.50 -2.27 -10.22
CA GLY A 325 -16.43 -2.04 -9.25
C GLY A 325 -15.36 -1.09 -9.75
N LEU A 326 -14.76 -0.36 -8.81
CA LEU A 326 -13.66 0.59 -9.02
C LEU A 326 -12.70 0.53 -7.84
N SER A 327 -11.39 0.58 -8.10
CA SER A 327 -10.38 0.80 -7.06
C SER A 327 -9.61 2.08 -7.33
N LEU A 328 -9.39 2.91 -6.30
CA LEU A 328 -8.63 4.15 -6.37
C LEU A 328 -7.52 4.13 -5.32
N ALA A 329 -6.31 4.52 -5.73
CA ALA A 329 -5.15 4.74 -4.87
C ALA A 329 -4.56 6.13 -5.13
N ILE A 330 -4.12 6.83 -4.07
CA ILE A 330 -3.51 8.17 -4.13
C ILE A 330 -2.23 8.15 -3.30
N ALA A 331 -1.15 8.69 -3.86
CA ALA A 331 0.14 8.87 -3.21
C ALA A 331 0.56 10.34 -3.18
N ARG A 332 1.29 10.71 -2.13
CA ARG A 332 1.92 12.02 -1.98
C ARG A 332 3.31 11.88 -1.38
N GLU A 333 4.29 12.52 -2.01
CA GLU A 333 5.69 12.49 -1.60
C GLU A 333 6.22 11.06 -1.43
N GLY A 334 5.86 10.17 -2.36
CA GLY A 334 6.27 8.75 -2.34
C GLY A 334 5.51 7.85 -1.34
N ARG A 335 4.54 8.38 -0.57
CA ARG A 335 3.75 7.63 0.41
C ARG A 335 2.35 7.35 -0.09
N LEU A 336 1.83 6.15 0.15
CA LEU A 336 0.42 5.84 -0.12
C LEU A 336 -0.44 6.48 0.98
N VAL A 337 -1.30 7.43 0.63
CA VAL A 337 -2.12 8.16 1.63
C VAL A 337 -3.58 7.75 1.64
N TYR A 338 -4.00 7.03 0.60
CA TYR A 338 -5.35 6.50 0.46
C TYR A 338 -5.37 5.37 -0.57
N ALA A 339 -6.04 4.26 -0.27
CA ALA A 339 -6.47 3.28 -1.25
C ALA A 339 -7.79 2.62 -0.83
N ARG A 340 -8.70 2.39 -1.78
CA ARG A 340 -10.00 1.76 -1.51
C ARG A 340 -10.59 1.11 -2.75
N GLY A 341 -11.21 -0.06 -2.56
CA GLY A 341 -12.14 -0.67 -3.51
C GLY A 341 -13.59 -0.24 -3.25
N PHE A 342 -14.36 -0.05 -4.32
CA PHE A 342 -15.75 0.36 -4.33
C PHE A 342 -16.57 -0.62 -5.17
N GLY A 343 -17.80 -0.89 -4.75
CA GLY A 343 -18.69 -1.85 -5.42
C GLY A 343 -18.19 -3.28 -5.28
N TYR A 344 -18.26 -4.04 -6.37
CA TYR A 344 -18.02 -5.48 -6.37
C TYR A 344 -16.79 -5.85 -7.22
N ALA A 345 -15.94 -6.69 -6.65
CA ALA A 345 -14.95 -7.45 -7.41
C ALA A 345 -15.63 -8.55 -8.22
N ASN A 346 -16.72 -9.12 -7.70
CA ASN A 346 -17.56 -10.08 -8.40
C ASN A 346 -19.04 -9.95 -7.99
N THR A 347 -19.88 -9.46 -8.89
CA THR A 347 -21.32 -9.30 -8.69
C THR A 347 -22.09 -10.61 -8.59
N ALA A 348 -21.55 -11.73 -9.12
CA ALA A 348 -22.28 -13.00 -9.16
C ALA A 348 -22.35 -13.69 -7.78
N ASN A 349 -21.32 -13.52 -6.96
CA ASN A 349 -21.24 -14.05 -5.59
C ASN A 349 -21.29 -12.94 -4.53
N GLY A 350 -21.40 -11.67 -4.92
CA GLY A 350 -21.45 -10.53 -4.00
C GLY A 350 -20.11 -10.15 -3.39
N GLU A 351 -18.98 -10.59 -3.95
CA GLU A 351 -17.64 -10.27 -3.44
C GLU A 351 -17.35 -8.76 -3.53
N VAL A 352 -17.22 -8.12 -2.37
CA VAL A 352 -16.96 -6.69 -2.23
C VAL A 352 -15.55 -6.35 -2.70
N ALA A 353 -15.41 -5.32 -3.52
CA ALA A 353 -14.11 -4.84 -3.97
C ALA A 353 -13.31 -4.23 -2.80
N HIS A 354 -12.03 -4.54 -2.72
CA HIS A 354 -11.11 -3.99 -1.73
C HIS A 354 -9.75 -3.59 -2.32
N ALA A 355 -8.98 -2.78 -1.60
CA ALA A 355 -7.71 -2.20 -2.08
C ALA A 355 -6.65 -3.23 -2.57
N GLN A 356 -6.72 -4.48 -2.10
CA GLN A 356 -5.81 -5.56 -2.52
C GLN A 356 -6.27 -6.37 -3.76
N HIS A 357 -7.44 -6.07 -4.33
CA HIS A 357 -7.88 -6.71 -5.57
C HIS A 357 -6.99 -6.29 -6.76
N ARG A 358 -6.79 -7.22 -7.68
CA ARG A 358 -5.99 -7.06 -8.91
C ARG A 358 -6.90 -6.85 -10.10
N TRP A 359 -6.45 -6.00 -11.01
CA TRP A 359 -7.20 -5.51 -12.15
C TRP A 359 -6.32 -5.56 -13.39
N ARG A 360 -6.89 -5.91 -14.53
CA ARG A 360 -6.28 -5.71 -15.85
C ARG A 360 -6.01 -4.22 -16.04
N ILE A 361 -4.75 -3.85 -16.26
CA ILE A 361 -4.35 -2.43 -16.39
C ILE A 361 -4.28 -1.94 -17.84
N ALA A 362 -4.52 -2.83 -18.80
CA ALA A 362 -4.56 -2.50 -20.22
C ALA A 362 -3.35 -1.64 -20.63
N SER A 363 -3.55 -0.59 -21.42
CA SER A 363 -2.45 0.18 -22.00
C SER A 363 -1.52 0.87 -21.01
N SER A 364 -1.89 1.01 -19.72
CA SER A 364 -0.93 1.43 -18.67
C SER A 364 0.25 0.44 -18.53
N SER A 365 0.14 -0.77 -19.08
CA SER A 365 1.25 -1.72 -19.26
C SER A 365 2.43 -1.17 -20.08
N LYS A 366 2.20 -0.20 -20.98
CA LYS A 366 3.27 0.38 -21.82
C LYS A 366 4.29 1.13 -21.00
N THR A 367 3.86 1.80 -19.94
CA THR A 367 4.74 2.41 -18.96
C THR A 367 5.71 1.38 -18.37
N ILE A 368 5.20 0.23 -17.93
CA ILE A 368 6.00 -0.88 -17.39
C ILE A 368 7.00 -1.40 -18.43
N CYS A 369 6.54 -1.61 -19.66
CA CYS A 369 7.37 -2.06 -20.78
C CYS A 369 8.49 -1.04 -21.10
N ALA A 370 8.16 0.26 -21.11
CA ALA A 370 9.12 1.32 -21.36
C ALA A 370 10.22 1.37 -20.29
N VAL A 371 9.84 1.33 -19.00
CA VAL A 371 10.80 1.30 -17.89
C VAL A 371 11.71 0.08 -17.98
N SER A 372 11.13 -1.10 -18.28
CA SER A 372 11.90 -2.34 -18.41
C SER A 372 12.91 -2.28 -19.55
N ALA A 373 12.50 -1.77 -20.71
CA ALA A 373 13.39 -1.59 -21.86
C ALA A 373 14.49 -0.56 -21.59
N LEU A 374 14.17 0.57 -20.95
CA LEU A 374 15.16 1.58 -20.57
C LEU A 374 16.18 1.03 -19.57
N ARG A 375 15.71 0.31 -18.55
CA ARG A 375 16.60 -0.36 -17.59
C ARG A 375 17.56 -1.32 -18.28
N ALA A 376 17.07 -2.11 -19.24
CA ALA A 376 17.90 -3.04 -20.01
C ALA A 376 18.92 -2.32 -20.89
N LEU A 377 18.54 -1.20 -21.50
CA LEU A 377 19.45 -0.38 -22.30
C LEU A 377 20.56 0.25 -21.45
N GLU A 378 20.26 0.68 -20.22
CA GLU A 378 21.28 1.22 -19.30
C GLU A 378 22.31 0.18 -18.86
N ASP A 379 21.91 -1.11 -18.79
CA ASP A 379 22.83 -2.21 -18.50
C ASP A 379 23.63 -2.66 -19.75
N SER A 380 23.40 -2.05 -20.91
CA SER A 380 24.05 -2.37 -22.18
C SER A 380 25.01 -1.27 -22.63
N ALA A 381 26.26 -1.64 -22.92
CA ALA A 381 27.21 -0.74 -23.58
C ALA A 381 27.04 -0.69 -25.11
N ALA A 382 26.31 -1.65 -25.69
CA ALA A 382 26.20 -1.83 -27.15
C ALA A 382 24.97 -1.17 -27.76
N TRP A 383 23.94 -0.92 -26.95
CA TRP A 383 22.61 -0.54 -27.43
C TRP A 383 22.11 0.69 -26.69
N SER A 384 21.45 1.58 -27.43
CA SER A 384 20.88 2.82 -26.93
C SER A 384 19.53 3.08 -27.60
N LEU A 385 18.80 4.10 -27.14
CA LEU A 385 17.52 4.49 -27.72
C LEU A 385 17.60 4.75 -29.24
N ASP A 386 18.73 5.24 -29.75
CA ASP A 386 18.88 5.59 -31.16
C ASP A 386 19.39 4.41 -32.02
N SER A 387 19.65 3.26 -31.39
CA SER A 387 20.00 2.02 -32.09
C SER A 387 18.87 1.56 -32.98
N LYS A 388 19.21 0.96 -34.14
CA LYS A 388 18.21 0.40 -35.05
C LYS A 388 17.64 -0.89 -34.50
N ALA A 389 16.35 -1.11 -34.73
CA ALA A 389 15.64 -2.30 -34.28
C ALA A 389 15.93 -3.50 -35.21
N PHE A 390 15.87 -3.29 -36.54
CA PHE A 390 15.94 -4.35 -37.54
C PHE A 390 17.05 -4.12 -38.58
N GLY A 391 17.59 -5.20 -39.12
CA GLY A 391 18.64 -5.20 -40.14
C GLY A 391 20.01 -5.64 -39.63
N ALA A 392 20.96 -5.79 -40.55
CA ALA A 392 22.33 -6.17 -40.19
C ALA A 392 22.96 -5.13 -39.24
N GLY A 393 23.47 -5.58 -38.09
CA GLY A 393 24.04 -4.71 -37.05
C GLY A 393 23.02 -4.01 -36.15
N ALA A 394 21.72 -4.28 -36.33
CA ALA A 394 20.65 -3.79 -35.47
C ALA A 394 20.41 -4.73 -34.27
N LEU A 395 19.65 -4.27 -33.26
CA LEU A 395 19.42 -5.04 -32.03
C LEU A 395 18.85 -6.44 -32.29
N PHE A 396 17.82 -6.55 -33.13
CA PHE A 396 17.17 -7.82 -33.47
C PHE A 396 17.71 -8.45 -34.75
N GLY A 397 18.75 -7.88 -35.38
CA GLY A 397 19.33 -8.44 -36.59
C GLY A 397 18.25 -8.70 -37.66
N THR A 398 18.17 -9.96 -38.10
CA THR A 398 17.11 -10.49 -38.99
C THR A 398 16.33 -11.62 -38.31
N ASP A 399 16.15 -11.55 -36.99
CA ASP A 399 15.57 -12.63 -36.18
C ASP A 399 14.06 -12.86 -36.45
N TYR A 400 13.37 -11.88 -37.04
CA TYR A 400 11.92 -11.89 -37.25
C TYR A 400 11.54 -11.74 -38.72
N GLY A 401 10.49 -12.44 -39.13
CA GLY A 401 10.00 -12.41 -40.51
C GLY A 401 10.89 -13.23 -41.45
N THR A 402 10.46 -13.32 -42.70
CA THR A 402 11.10 -14.16 -43.73
C THR A 402 11.49 -13.34 -44.96
N LYS A 403 10.91 -12.15 -45.15
CA LYS A 403 11.21 -11.24 -46.25
C LYS A 403 12.36 -10.31 -45.90
N ALA A 404 13.04 -9.80 -46.93
CA ALA A 404 14.06 -8.78 -46.76
C ALA A 404 13.41 -7.46 -46.28
N TYR A 405 13.90 -6.91 -45.18
CA TYR A 405 13.38 -5.65 -44.66
C TYR A 405 13.60 -4.49 -45.65
N SER A 406 12.55 -3.69 -45.80
CA SER A 406 12.55 -2.43 -46.52
C SER A 406 13.52 -1.42 -45.91
N ALA A 407 13.84 -0.36 -46.67
CA ALA A 407 14.67 0.73 -46.15
C ALA A 407 14.01 1.43 -44.95
N ALA A 408 12.68 1.56 -44.96
CA ALA A 408 11.92 2.16 -43.87
C ALA A 408 11.99 1.30 -42.59
N GLU A 409 11.76 -0.01 -42.68
CA GLU A 409 11.87 -0.92 -41.51
C GLU A 409 13.27 -0.92 -40.89
N LYS A 410 14.32 -0.92 -41.72
CA LYS A 410 15.72 -0.80 -41.26
C LYS A 410 16.04 0.54 -40.60
N SER A 411 15.24 1.57 -40.88
CA SER A 411 15.44 2.90 -40.30
C SER A 411 14.78 3.07 -38.94
N ILE A 412 13.88 2.17 -38.53
CA ILE A 412 13.22 2.20 -37.21
C ILE A 412 14.27 2.03 -36.10
N SER A 413 14.29 2.99 -35.17
CA SER A 413 15.05 2.98 -33.92
C SER A 413 14.21 2.50 -32.74
N LEU A 414 14.88 2.12 -31.65
CA LEU A 414 14.21 1.76 -30.40
C LEU A 414 13.38 2.92 -29.84
N ARG A 415 13.87 4.16 -29.99
CA ARG A 415 13.15 5.38 -29.65
C ARG A 415 11.83 5.48 -30.41
N GLU A 416 11.85 5.31 -31.72
CA GLU A 416 10.65 5.46 -32.57
C GLU A 416 9.58 4.42 -32.26
N LEU A 417 9.96 3.21 -31.84
CA LEU A 417 9.02 2.23 -31.30
C LEU A 417 8.36 2.76 -30.02
N MET A 418 9.16 3.24 -29.06
CA MET A 418 8.67 3.69 -27.75
C MET A 418 7.86 4.99 -27.81
N THR A 419 8.13 5.88 -28.78
CA THR A 419 7.43 7.16 -28.99
C THR A 419 6.24 7.09 -29.93
N MET A 420 5.81 5.89 -30.35
CA MET A 420 4.70 5.69 -31.31
C MET A 420 4.95 6.28 -32.72
N THR A 421 6.22 6.47 -33.09
CA THR A 421 6.62 7.07 -34.37
C THR A 421 7.29 6.07 -35.30
N SER A 422 6.99 4.79 -35.16
CA SER A 422 7.56 3.71 -35.99
C SER A 422 7.14 3.81 -37.46
N GLY A 423 6.01 4.43 -37.77
CA GLY A 423 5.44 4.50 -39.12
C GLY A 423 4.46 3.38 -39.46
N TRP A 424 4.21 2.43 -38.54
CA TRP A 424 3.13 1.46 -38.65
C TRP A 424 1.82 1.99 -38.09
N THR A 425 0.73 1.93 -38.86
CA THR A 425 -0.64 2.23 -38.37
C THR A 425 -1.50 0.97 -38.23
N ASP A 426 -1.28 -0.02 -39.09
CA ASP A 426 -1.90 -1.35 -39.01
C ASP A 426 -1.13 -2.21 -38.00
N GLN A 427 -1.86 -2.92 -37.13
CA GLN A 427 -1.32 -3.75 -36.04
C GLN A 427 -1.31 -5.25 -36.40
N GLY A 428 -1.49 -5.58 -37.69
CA GLY A 428 -1.43 -6.92 -38.23
C GLY A 428 -2.41 -7.85 -37.53
N LYS A 429 -1.90 -8.99 -37.04
CA LYS A 429 -2.71 -10.04 -36.39
C LYS A 429 -2.72 -9.97 -34.86
N LEU A 430 -2.33 -8.83 -34.27
CA LEU A 430 -2.21 -8.68 -32.82
C LEU A 430 -3.56 -8.86 -32.09
N TRP A 431 -4.62 -8.24 -32.61
CA TRP A 431 -5.96 -8.22 -31.96
C TRP A 431 -6.87 -9.37 -32.39
N TYR A 432 -6.53 -10.05 -33.47
CA TYR A 432 -7.45 -10.97 -34.12
C TYR A 432 -7.34 -12.39 -33.54
N ASN A 433 -8.41 -12.81 -32.85
CA ASN A 433 -8.58 -14.13 -32.26
C ASN A 433 -8.88 -15.24 -33.29
N ASP A 434 -9.17 -14.88 -34.53
CA ASP A 434 -9.40 -15.82 -35.63
C ASP A 434 -8.09 -16.43 -36.18
N GLU A 435 -6.92 -16.01 -35.67
CA GLU A 435 -5.62 -16.63 -35.91
C GLU A 435 -5.07 -17.32 -34.63
N PRO A 436 -5.71 -18.41 -34.16
CA PRO A 436 -5.24 -19.15 -32.99
C PRO A 436 -3.83 -19.74 -33.20
N ALA A 437 -3.40 -19.90 -34.46
CA ALA A 437 -2.09 -20.44 -34.83
C ALA A 437 -0.90 -19.64 -34.28
N PHE A 438 -1.06 -18.33 -34.01
CA PHE A 438 0.02 -17.53 -33.43
C PHE A 438 0.07 -17.61 -31.89
N GLY A 439 -1.01 -18.02 -31.20
CA GLY A 439 -1.03 -18.17 -29.74
C GLY A 439 -0.39 -16.97 -29.00
N THR A 440 0.55 -17.26 -28.08
CA THR A 440 1.41 -16.30 -27.37
C THR A 440 2.84 -16.25 -27.94
N ASP A 441 3.03 -16.66 -29.20
CA ASP A 441 4.31 -16.69 -29.89
C ASP A 441 4.60 -15.31 -30.51
N HIS A 442 5.24 -14.44 -29.73
CA HIS A 442 5.55 -13.07 -30.14
C HIS A 442 6.44 -13.01 -31.39
N ALA A 443 7.32 -14.00 -31.62
CA ALA A 443 8.19 -14.03 -32.79
C ALA A 443 7.40 -14.18 -34.09
N LYS A 444 6.37 -15.04 -34.10
CA LYS A 444 5.47 -15.17 -35.27
C LYS A 444 4.62 -13.93 -35.50
N ILE A 445 4.15 -13.29 -34.43
CA ILE A 445 3.37 -12.05 -34.54
C ILE A 445 4.23 -10.93 -35.12
N ILE A 446 5.46 -10.78 -34.62
CA ILE A 446 6.40 -9.76 -35.13
C ILE A 446 6.80 -10.07 -36.57
N GLY A 447 7.09 -11.33 -36.87
CA GLY A 447 7.41 -11.77 -38.24
C GLY A 447 6.26 -11.52 -39.22
N TYR A 448 5.01 -11.76 -38.81
CA TYR A 448 3.85 -11.46 -39.64
C TYR A 448 3.77 -9.98 -40.00
N GLN A 449 3.98 -9.08 -39.03
CA GLN A 449 3.97 -7.63 -39.27
C GLN A 449 5.00 -7.26 -40.34
N LEU A 450 6.25 -7.68 -40.16
CA LEU A 450 7.35 -7.37 -41.07
C LEU A 450 7.14 -7.96 -42.47
N ASP A 451 6.53 -9.14 -42.56
CA ASP A 451 6.32 -9.80 -43.85
C ASP A 451 5.11 -9.25 -44.62
N ASN A 452 4.10 -8.72 -43.94
CA ASN A 452 2.78 -8.50 -44.55
C ASN A 452 2.22 -7.09 -44.39
N VAL A 453 2.78 -6.26 -43.52
CA VAL A 453 2.23 -4.94 -43.23
C VAL A 453 3.18 -3.84 -43.71
N GLY A 454 2.71 -3.03 -44.65
CA GLY A 454 3.46 -1.89 -45.18
C GLY A 454 3.51 -0.71 -44.20
N MET A 455 4.54 0.12 -44.36
CA MET A 455 4.69 1.37 -43.62
C MET A 455 3.71 2.43 -44.14
N SER A 456 3.05 3.14 -43.24
CA SER A 456 2.12 4.23 -43.57
C SER A 456 2.79 5.61 -43.59
N SER A 457 3.94 5.74 -42.92
CA SER A 457 4.75 6.96 -42.89
C SER A 457 6.21 6.61 -42.64
N THR A 458 7.10 7.59 -42.89
CA THR A 458 8.53 7.45 -42.59
C THR A 458 8.73 7.39 -41.07
N PRO A 459 9.54 6.46 -40.54
CA PRO A 459 9.85 6.43 -39.11
C PRO A 459 10.35 7.79 -38.60
N GLY A 460 9.90 8.17 -37.40
CA GLY A 460 10.25 9.43 -36.75
C GLY A 460 9.43 10.64 -37.22
N THR A 461 8.60 10.53 -38.25
CA THR A 461 7.92 11.72 -38.85
C THR A 461 6.45 11.89 -38.47
N MET A 462 5.81 10.87 -37.89
CA MET A 462 4.41 10.91 -37.50
C MET A 462 4.15 9.99 -36.32
N ASP A 463 3.39 10.47 -35.33
CA ASP A 463 2.91 9.66 -34.20
C ASP A 463 1.57 9.01 -34.56
N CYS A 464 1.57 7.69 -34.57
CA CYS A 464 0.35 6.90 -34.70
C CYS A 464 0.35 5.82 -33.63
N TYR A 465 -0.48 6.02 -32.60
CA TYR A 465 -0.60 5.09 -31.48
C TYR A 465 -0.81 3.65 -31.97
N ASN A 466 0.14 2.78 -31.62
CA ASN A 466 0.15 1.40 -32.11
C ASN A 466 0.63 0.44 -31.01
N ASN A 467 -0.22 -0.51 -30.61
CA ASN A 467 0.14 -1.49 -29.58
C ASN A 467 1.25 -2.44 -30.03
N PHE A 468 1.35 -2.70 -31.33
CA PHE A 468 2.37 -3.57 -31.90
C PHE A 468 3.78 -3.04 -31.62
N ASN A 469 4.00 -1.72 -31.65
CA ASN A 469 5.31 -1.15 -31.32
C ASN A 469 5.81 -1.66 -29.96
N TYR A 470 4.93 -1.71 -28.97
CA TYR A 470 5.26 -2.14 -27.62
C TYR A 470 5.43 -3.66 -27.49
N GLN A 471 4.89 -4.45 -28.42
CA GLN A 471 5.22 -5.87 -28.53
C GLN A 471 6.68 -6.08 -28.93
N VAL A 472 7.19 -5.22 -29.82
CA VAL A 472 8.61 -5.21 -30.19
C VAL A 472 9.47 -4.67 -29.04
N VAL A 473 9.05 -3.59 -28.37
CA VAL A 473 9.80 -3.01 -27.22
C VAL A 473 9.99 -4.03 -26.10
N ALA A 474 8.99 -4.87 -25.82
CA ALA A 474 9.10 -5.93 -24.81
C ALA A 474 10.20 -6.96 -25.12
N ARG A 475 10.64 -7.09 -26.39
CA ARG A 475 11.73 -7.98 -26.78
C ARG A 475 13.12 -7.39 -26.51
N ILE A 476 13.25 -6.08 -26.30
CA ILE A 476 14.53 -5.41 -25.97
C ILE A 476 15.19 -6.03 -24.73
N PRO A 477 14.51 -6.10 -23.56
CA PRO A 477 15.09 -6.75 -22.38
C PRO A 477 15.37 -8.23 -22.63
N GLU A 478 14.57 -8.94 -23.43
CA GLU A 478 14.83 -10.34 -23.76
C GLU A 478 16.14 -10.52 -24.53
N LYS A 479 16.35 -9.67 -25.55
CA LYS A 479 17.56 -9.73 -26.38
C LYS A 479 18.82 -9.36 -25.60
N ILE A 480 18.73 -8.40 -24.68
CA ILE A 480 19.88 -7.93 -23.89
C ILE A 480 20.20 -8.89 -22.75
N SER A 481 19.19 -9.40 -22.03
CA SER A 481 19.40 -10.19 -20.80
C SER A 481 19.33 -11.70 -20.99
N GLY A 482 18.67 -12.18 -22.04
CA GLY A 482 18.33 -13.60 -22.24
C GLY A 482 17.15 -14.11 -21.39
N LEU A 483 16.56 -13.28 -20.54
CA LEU A 483 15.34 -13.61 -19.78
C LEU A 483 14.08 -13.37 -20.62
N SER A 484 12.97 -14.03 -20.32
CA SER A 484 11.67 -13.61 -20.87
C SER A 484 11.30 -12.22 -20.36
N PHE A 485 10.46 -11.49 -21.10
CA PHE A 485 10.05 -10.14 -20.70
C PHE A 485 9.43 -10.12 -19.31
N GLU A 486 8.54 -11.07 -19.01
CA GLU A 486 7.91 -11.18 -17.69
C GLU A 486 8.94 -11.43 -16.57
N ALA A 487 9.89 -12.34 -16.80
CA ALA A 487 10.93 -12.64 -15.81
C ALA A 487 11.88 -11.45 -15.60
N TYR A 488 12.25 -10.76 -16.68
CA TYR A 488 13.09 -9.56 -16.61
C TYR A 488 12.38 -8.44 -15.85
N ALA A 489 11.15 -8.11 -16.23
CA ALA A 489 10.39 -7.02 -15.63
C ALA A 489 10.15 -7.30 -14.14
N LYS A 490 9.87 -8.56 -13.76
CA LYS A 490 9.80 -8.97 -12.37
C LYS A 490 11.11 -8.71 -11.61
N ALA A 491 12.22 -9.24 -12.12
CA ALA A 491 13.51 -9.21 -11.41
C ALA A 491 14.14 -7.80 -11.35
N GLN A 492 14.02 -7.02 -12.42
CA GLN A 492 14.76 -5.76 -12.59
C GLN A 492 13.90 -4.51 -12.35
N VAL A 493 12.57 -4.64 -12.33
CA VAL A 493 11.66 -3.50 -12.11
C VAL A 493 10.76 -3.77 -10.91
N PHE A 494 9.99 -4.86 -10.89
CA PHE A 494 8.91 -5.03 -9.91
C PHE A 494 9.44 -5.34 -8.51
N ASP A 495 10.32 -6.33 -8.38
CA ASP A 495 10.90 -6.72 -7.10
C ASP A 495 11.66 -5.54 -6.46
N PRO A 496 12.51 -4.76 -7.19
CA PRO A 496 13.14 -3.55 -6.66
C PRO A 496 12.18 -2.42 -6.28
N CYS A 497 11.01 -2.35 -6.90
CA CYS A 497 9.95 -1.39 -6.55
C CYS A 497 9.07 -1.87 -5.38
N GLY A 498 9.15 -3.15 -4.99
CA GLY A 498 8.28 -3.77 -3.99
C GLY A 498 6.90 -4.16 -4.52
N MET A 499 6.71 -4.22 -5.84
CA MET A 499 5.46 -4.62 -6.47
C MET A 499 5.32 -6.15 -6.44
N THR A 500 4.32 -6.66 -5.74
CA THR A 500 4.17 -8.12 -5.52
C THR A 500 3.00 -8.74 -6.27
N SER A 501 2.10 -7.94 -6.83
CA SER A 501 0.86 -8.43 -7.43
C SER A 501 0.83 -8.35 -8.96
N LEU A 502 1.93 -7.97 -9.61
CA LEU A 502 1.95 -7.81 -11.07
C LEU A 502 2.22 -9.17 -11.76
N SER A 503 1.35 -9.57 -12.69
CA SER A 503 1.54 -10.74 -13.56
C SER A 503 0.80 -10.56 -14.89
N LEU A 504 1.05 -11.44 -15.86
CA LEU A 504 0.19 -11.51 -17.05
C LEU A 504 -1.19 -12.10 -16.71
N GLY A 505 -2.23 -11.56 -17.34
CA GLY A 505 -3.61 -12.02 -17.17
C GLY A 505 -3.93 -13.29 -17.97
N GLY A 506 -4.82 -14.11 -17.43
CA GLY A 506 -5.42 -15.24 -18.14
C GLY A 506 -6.45 -14.80 -19.18
N ARG A 507 -6.76 -15.67 -20.16
CA ARG A 507 -7.73 -15.37 -21.22
C ARG A 507 -9.17 -15.48 -20.72
N THR A 508 -9.52 -16.59 -20.07
CA THR A 508 -10.89 -16.92 -19.68
C THR A 508 -11.16 -16.58 -18.22
N ALA A 509 -12.44 -16.56 -17.83
CA ALA A 509 -12.83 -16.43 -16.42
C ALA A 509 -12.23 -17.54 -15.53
N ALA A 510 -11.99 -18.74 -16.06
CA ALA A 510 -11.36 -19.85 -15.35
C ALA A 510 -9.85 -19.65 -15.15
N ASP A 511 -9.21 -18.82 -15.98
CA ASP A 511 -7.77 -18.52 -15.90
C ASP A 511 -7.46 -17.31 -15.00
N ARG A 512 -8.49 -16.76 -14.32
CA ARG A 512 -8.33 -15.63 -13.39
C ARG A 512 -7.33 -15.98 -12.30
N GLN A 513 -6.45 -15.03 -12.02
CA GLN A 513 -5.44 -15.19 -11.00
C GLN A 513 -6.02 -14.90 -9.61
N PHE A 514 -5.29 -15.30 -8.56
CA PHE A 514 -5.66 -15.00 -7.18
C PHE A 514 -5.90 -13.49 -6.98
N ASN A 515 -7.00 -13.13 -6.31
CA ASN A 515 -7.50 -11.77 -6.10
C ASN A 515 -7.74 -10.94 -7.37
N GLU A 516 -7.76 -11.54 -8.57
CA GLU A 516 -8.18 -10.85 -9.78
C GLU A 516 -9.70 -10.69 -9.81
N VAL A 517 -10.22 -9.52 -10.16
CA VAL A 517 -11.66 -9.24 -10.27
C VAL A 517 -12.34 -9.97 -11.43
N SER A 518 -13.67 -10.11 -11.38
CA SER A 518 -14.51 -10.41 -12.55
C SER A 518 -14.58 -9.21 -13.47
N TYR A 519 -14.49 -9.41 -14.79
CA TYR A 519 -14.67 -8.35 -15.79
C TYR A 519 -16.04 -8.44 -16.46
N TYR A 520 -16.61 -7.30 -16.78
CA TYR A 520 -17.96 -7.19 -17.34
C TYR A 520 -17.91 -6.53 -18.71
N ALA A 521 -18.63 -7.09 -19.69
CA ALA A 521 -18.65 -6.52 -21.03
C ALA A 521 -19.21 -5.09 -21.00
N GLY A 522 -18.41 -4.15 -21.50
CA GLY A 522 -18.91 -2.86 -21.96
C GLY A 522 -19.66 -3.05 -23.27
N ASN A 523 -20.76 -2.34 -23.47
CA ASN A 523 -21.65 -2.46 -24.64
C ASN A 523 -20.97 -2.28 -26.04
N GLN A 524 -19.68 -1.93 -26.12
CA GLN A 524 -19.00 -1.54 -27.36
C GLN A 524 -17.85 -2.46 -27.82
N TRP A 525 -17.23 -3.30 -26.96
CA TRP A 525 -15.93 -3.94 -27.28
C TRP A 525 -15.90 -5.47 -27.14
N GLY A 526 -17.08 -6.10 -27.13
CA GLY A 526 -17.21 -7.55 -27.02
C GLY A 526 -16.94 -8.07 -25.60
N THR A 527 -16.65 -9.36 -25.49
CA THR A 527 -16.50 -10.02 -24.18
C THR A 527 -15.06 -9.88 -23.66
N PRO A 528 -14.84 -9.83 -22.33
CA PRO A 528 -13.50 -9.79 -21.74
C PRO A 528 -12.57 -10.96 -22.17
N GLU A 529 -13.15 -12.09 -22.61
CA GLU A 529 -12.45 -13.28 -23.10
C GLU A 529 -12.01 -13.17 -24.57
N ALA A 530 -12.42 -12.09 -25.26
CA ALA A 530 -12.06 -11.81 -26.64
C ALA A 530 -10.60 -11.36 -26.81
N ILE A 531 -9.84 -11.14 -25.73
CA ILE A 531 -8.42 -10.78 -25.80
C ILE A 531 -7.64 -11.80 -25.00
N TRP A 532 -6.51 -12.27 -25.53
CA TRP A 532 -5.55 -13.08 -24.79
C TRP A 532 -4.49 -12.15 -24.17
N PRO A 533 -4.52 -11.84 -22.86
CA PRO A 533 -3.62 -10.81 -22.31
C PRO A 533 -2.14 -11.16 -22.47
N ALA A 534 -1.77 -12.44 -22.31
CA ALA A 534 -0.40 -12.91 -22.51
C ALA A 534 0.15 -12.73 -23.94
N ARG A 535 -0.71 -12.59 -24.97
CA ARG A 535 -0.29 -12.22 -26.34
C ARG A 535 0.15 -10.75 -26.44
N MET A 536 -0.26 -9.93 -25.47
CA MET A 536 -0.08 -8.49 -25.48
C MET A 536 0.76 -8.03 -24.28
N ASP A 537 1.77 -8.81 -23.91
CA ASP A 537 2.58 -8.60 -22.71
C ASP A 537 3.26 -7.21 -22.70
N GLY A 538 3.74 -6.72 -23.85
CA GLY A 538 4.38 -5.41 -23.95
C GLY A 538 3.43 -4.23 -23.88
N SER A 539 2.12 -4.43 -24.12
CA SER A 539 1.20 -3.33 -24.42
C SER A 539 -0.07 -3.26 -23.60
N THR A 540 -0.65 -4.38 -23.15
CA THR A 540 -1.96 -4.39 -22.46
C THR A 540 -2.14 -5.46 -21.38
N GLY A 541 -1.36 -6.55 -21.43
CA GLY A 541 -1.73 -7.84 -20.85
C GLY A 541 -1.65 -7.99 -19.33
N TRP A 542 -1.16 -6.97 -18.62
CA TRP A 542 -0.83 -7.10 -17.20
C TRP A 542 -2.03 -6.91 -16.27
N ILE A 543 -1.97 -7.60 -15.13
CA ILE A 543 -2.88 -7.45 -14.00
C ILE A 543 -2.12 -7.02 -12.75
N THR A 544 -2.64 -6.04 -12.01
CA THR A 544 -2.06 -5.59 -10.72
C THR A 544 -3.08 -4.77 -9.93
N LYS A 545 -2.75 -4.40 -8.69
CA LYS A 545 -3.54 -3.44 -7.90
C LYS A 545 -3.09 -2.00 -8.18
N PRO A 546 -3.99 -0.99 -8.10
CA PRO A 546 -3.61 0.41 -8.31
C PRO A 546 -2.49 0.91 -7.40
N SER A 547 -2.39 0.42 -6.15
CA SER A 547 -1.30 0.80 -5.27
C SER A 547 0.08 0.31 -5.77
N ASP A 548 0.19 -0.84 -6.43
CA ASP A 548 1.46 -1.29 -7.00
C ASP A 548 1.93 -0.39 -8.16
N LEU A 549 1.00 0.18 -8.94
CA LEU A 549 1.36 1.18 -9.96
C LEU A 549 1.98 2.44 -9.32
N LEU A 550 1.57 2.79 -8.10
CA LEU A 550 2.16 3.90 -7.35
C LEU A 550 3.53 3.55 -6.74
N LEU A 551 3.81 2.25 -6.51
CA LEU A 551 5.15 1.77 -6.18
C LEU A 551 6.11 1.84 -7.38
N LEU A 552 5.60 1.68 -8.60
CA LEU A 552 6.39 2.00 -9.79
C LEU A 552 6.61 3.52 -9.87
N ALA A 553 5.54 4.31 -9.78
CA ALA A 553 5.59 5.77 -9.90
C ALA A 553 6.65 6.41 -9.00
N ARG A 554 6.71 6.03 -7.72
CA ARG A 554 7.72 6.53 -6.75
C ARG A 554 9.17 6.19 -7.11
N ARG A 555 9.41 5.39 -8.15
CA ARG A 555 10.75 4.97 -8.63
C ARG A 555 11.02 5.43 -10.06
N ILE A 556 10.15 6.27 -10.64
CA ILE A 556 10.31 6.89 -11.95
C ILE A 556 9.69 8.31 -11.96
N ASP A 557 9.76 9.00 -10.82
CA ASP A 557 9.17 10.32 -10.63
C ASP A 557 10.23 11.42 -10.45
N GLY A 558 11.52 11.07 -10.39
CA GLY A 558 12.61 12.02 -10.18
C GLY A 558 12.71 12.53 -8.75
N ASN A 559 11.89 12.01 -7.82
CA ASN A 559 11.87 12.44 -6.43
C ASN A 559 13.05 11.79 -5.68
N PRO A 560 14.02 12.56 -5.15
CA PRO A 560 15.22 12.00 -4.54
C PRO A 560 14.95 11.21 -3.25
N ARG A 561 13.74 11.27 -2.68
CA ARG A 561 13.36 10.47 -1.52
C ARG A 561 13.41 8.97 -1.80
N HIS A 562 13.15 8.56 -3.04
CA HIS A 562 13.21 7.18 -3.46
C HIS A 562 13.99 7.11 -4.77
N ARG A 563 15.18 6.52 -4.70
CA ARG A 563 16.07 6.44 -5.87
C ARG A 563 15.35 5.78 -7.05
N ASP A 564 15.29 6.48 -8.17
CA ASP A 564 14.69 5.94 -9.39
C ASP A 564 15.35 4.64 -9.84
N ILE A 565 14.55 3.78 -10.48
CA ILE A 565 15.01 2.48 -11.00
C ILE A 565 15.77 2.61 -12.32
N ILE A 566 15.63 3.75 -13.00
CA ILE A 566 16.38 4.13 -14.20
C ILE A 566 17.16 5.43 -13.94
N GLY A 567 18.21 5.68 -14.72
CA GLY A 567 19.00 6.90 -14.65
C GLY A 567 18.25 8.16 -15.07
N SER A 568 18.77 9.31 -14.65
CA SER A 568 18.17 10.63 -14.91
C SER A 568 18.05 10.96 -16.40
N TYR A 569 19.00 10.50 -17.23
CA TYR A 569 18.88 10.62 -18.69
C TYR A 569 17.67 9.86 -19.20
N ALA A 570 17.53 8.56 -18.88
CA ALA A 570 16.39 7.75 -19.31
C ALA A 570 15.06 8.33 -18.83
N LEU A 571 14.98 8.75 -17.57
CA LEU A 571 13.81 9.41 -17.01
C LEU A 571 13.44 10.68 -17.78
N SER A 572 14.42 11.55 -18.07
CA SER A 572 14.19 12.76 -18.87
C SER A 572 13.66 12.46 -20.28
N GLN A 573 14.08 11.32 -20.87
CA GLN A 573 13.58 10.89 -22.17
C GLN A 573 12.15 10.35 -22.07
N MET A 574 11.80 9.64 -21.00
CA MET A 574 10.42 9.22 -20.75
C MET A 574 9.47 10.41 -20.69
N GLN A 575 9.91 11.47 -20.02
CA GLN A 575 9.17 12.71 -19.80
C GLN A 575 9.44 13.77 -20.90
N LYS A 576 9.70 13.33 -22.14
CA LYS A 576 9.89 14.22 -23.29
C LYS A 576 9.00 13.77 -24.44
N GLY A 577 8.01 14.61 -24.78
CA GLY A 577 7.15 14.38 -25.93
C GLY A 577 7.90 14.36 -27.26
N ASN A 578 7.41 13.56 -28.21
CA ASN A 578 8.03 13.39 -29.53
C ASN A 578 7.94 14.63 -30.44
N GLY A 579 6.97 15.52 -30.20
CA GLY A 579 6.77 16.75 -30.98
C GLY A 579 6.37 16.53 -32.45
N GLN A 580 5.95 15.31 -32.82
CA GLN A 580 5.61 14.95 -34.19
C GLN A 580 4.12 15.20 -34.49
N PRO A 581 3.74 15.40 -35.76
CA PRO A 581 2.33 15.38 -36.17
C PRO A 581 1.64 14.07 -35.73
N SER A 582 0.43 14.17 -35.19
CA SER A 582 -0.38 13.01 -34.79
C SER A 582 -1.28 12.53 -35.93
N CYS A 583 -1.43 11.22 -36.08
CA CYS A 583 -2.43 10.57 -36.94
C CYS A 583 -3.87 11.04 -36.62
N ASN A 584 -4.13 11.49 -35.39
CA ASN A 584 -5.43 12.01 -34.96
C ASN A 584 -5.53 13.55 -35.07
N GLY A 585 -4.55 14.20 -35.71
CA GLY A 585 -4.47 15.65 -35.85
C GLY A 585 -3.71 16.33 -34.70
N GLY A 586 -3.16 17.52 -34.99
CA GLY A 586 -2.34 18.28 -34.04
C GLY A 586 -0.92 17.76 -33.90
N THR A 587 -0.25 18.20 -32.84
CA THR A 587 1.12 17.79 -32.49
C THR A 587 1.07 16.87 -31.28
N SER A 588 1.66 15.69 -31.40
CA SER A 588 1.75 14.74 -30.30
C SER A 588 2.83 15.16 -29.30
N SER A 589 2.55 14.84 -28.05
CA SER A 589 3.50 14.96 -26.93
C SER A 589 3.75 13.62 -26.27
N TYR A 590 3.48 12.50 -26.96
CA TYR A 590 3.75 11.17 -26.44
C TYR A 590 5.26 10.99 -26.22
N GLY A 591 5.64 10.62 -24.99
CA GLY A 591 7.01 10.33 -24.57
C GLY A 591 7.33 8.84 -24.67
N LEU A 592 8.19 8.32 -23.81
CA LEU A 592 8.47 6.87 -23.77
C LEU A 592 7.51 6.18 -22.81
N GLY A 593 6.34 5.79 -23.32
CA GLY A 593 5.34 5.03 -22.57
C GLY A 593 4.50 5.89 -21.62
N TRP A 594 4.47 7.19 -21.87
CA TRP A 594 3.71 8.21 -21.13
C TRP A 594 3.28 9.32 -22.09
N TYR A 595 2.27 10.08 -21.72
CA TYR A 595 1.94 11.34 -22.36
C TYR A 595 1.57 12.40 -21.31
N PRO A 596 1.84 13.68 -21.58
CA PRO A 596 1.57 14.73 -20.62
C PRO A 596 0.08 15.12 -20.63
N SER A 597 -0.41 15.55 -19.48
CA SER A 597 -1.63 16.34 -19.33
C SER A 597 -1.34 17.58 -18.47
N SER A 598 -2.17 18.61 -18.61
CA SER A 598 -2.05 19.83 -17.82
C SER A 598 -3.36 20.11 -17.12
N ARG A 599 -3.33 20.24 -15.80
CA ARG A 599 -4.50 20.60 -15.00
C ARG A 599 -4.07 21.25 -13.71
N ASN A 600 -4.88 22.18 -13.21
CA ASN A 600 -4.66 22.79 -11.89
C ASN A 600 -3.30 23.50 -11.75
N GLY A 601 -2.78 24.03 -12.87
CA GLY A 601 -1.48 24.72 -12.92
C GLY A 601 -0.26 23.80 -12.83
N LYS A 602 -0.44 22.47 -12.92
CA LYS A 602 0.62 21.47 -12.91
C LYS A 602 0.64 20.67 -14.22
N THR A 603 1.82 20.20 -14.60
CA THR A 603 2.00 19.17 -15.62
C THR A 603 1.98 17.80 -14.95
N TRP A 604 1.28 16.87 -15.59
CA TRP A 604 1.14 15.49 -15.16
C TRP A 604 1.62 14.59 -16.28
N TRP A 605 2.36 13.56 -15.94
CA TRP A 605 2.64 12.45 -16.82
C TRP A 605 1.63 11.36 -16.53
N GLN A 606 1.02 10.81 -17.58
CA GLN A 606 0.09 9.69 -17.42
C GLN A 606 0.14 8.65 -18.53
N HIS A 607 -0.48 7.50 -18.24
CA HIS A 607 -0.90 6.54 -19.24
C HIS A 607 -2.22 5.88 -18.85
N ASN A 608 -3.26 6.09 -19.66
CA ASN A 608 -4.53 5.38 -19.55
C ASN A 608 -4.46 3.97 -20.15
N GLY A 609 -5.41 3.13 -19.76
CA GLY A 609 -5.57 1.79 -20.29
C GLY A 609 -7.03 1.47 -20.41
N ALA A 610 -7.43 0.89 -21.53
CA ALA A 610 -8.75 0.32 -21.66
C ALA A 610 -8.71 -0.91 -22.59
N MET A 611 -9.46 -1.93 -22.23
CA MET A 611 -9.71 -3.13 -23.04
C MET A 611 -11.11 -3.65 -22.73
N ALA A 612 -11.58 -4.69 -23.43
CA ALA A 612 -12.89 -5.29 -23.16
C ALA A 612 -13.04 -5.64 -21.67
N GLY A 613 -13.95 -4.93 -21.00
CA GLY A 613 -14.30 -5.11 -19.60
C GLY A 613 -13.36 -4.50 -18.57
N THR A 614 -12.44 -3.61 -18.94
CA THR A 614 -11.65 -2.88 -17.93
C THR A 614 -11.14 -1.52 -18.42
N GLN A 615 -10.94 -0.63 -17.47
CA GLN A 615 -10.24 0.64 -17.66
C GLN A 615 -9.29 0.87 -16.48
N ALA A 616 -8.12 1.43 -16.74
CA ALA A 616 -7.16 1.80 -15.71
C ALA A 616 -6.42 3.09 -16.08
N ILE A 617 -5.76 3.70 -15.11
CA ILE A 617 -4.87 4.82 -15.35
C ILE A 617 -3.76 4.85 -14.29
N LEU A 618 -2.61 5.38 -14.67
CA LEU A 618 -1.55 5.84 -13.78
C LEU A 618 -1.22 7.29 -14.13
N VAL A 619 -1.15 8.16 -13.12
CA VAL A 619 -0.87 9.60 -13.25
C VAL A 619 0.13 10.03 -12.18
N VAL A 620 1.12 10.82 -12.57
CA VAL A 620 2.22 11.31 -11.72
C VAL A 620 2.51 12.77 -12.05
N SER A 621 2.69 13.64 -11.06
CA SER A 621 3.09 15.03 -11.31
C SER A 621 4.53 15.09 -11.83
N ASP A 622 4.84 16.10 -12.63
CA ASP A 622 6.20 16.35 -13.15
C ASP A 622 7.28 16.47 -12.05
N ASP A 623 6.90 16.99 -10.89
CA ASP A 623 7.77 17.10 -9.70
C ASP A 623 7.79 15.83 -8.80
N GLY A 624 7.04 14.79 -9.15
CA GLY A 624 6.93 13.56 -8.36
C GLY A 624 6.31 13.72 -6.96
N SER A 625 5.73 14.88 -6.66
CA SER A 625 5.11 15.15 -5.36
C SER A 625 3.77 14.44 -5.18
N GLN A 626 3.07 14.11 -6.27
CA GLN A 626 1.71 13.60 -6.26
C GLN A 626 1.51 12.54 -7.35
N ALA A 627 0.83 11.45 -7.01
CA ALA A 627 0.46 10.44 -7.98
C ALA A 627 -0.88 9.78 -7.61
N PHE A 628 -1.60 9.26 -8.60
CA PHE A 628 -2.76 8.42 -8.35
C PHE A 628 -2.92 7.37 -9.45
N ALA A 629 -3.63 6.31 -9.10
CA ALA A 629 -4.00 5.25 -10.03
C ALA A 629 -5.41 4.77 -9.71
N TYR A 630 -6.18 4.44 -10.74
CA TYR A 630 -7.45 3.75 -10.55
C TYR A 630 -7.63 2.64 -11.58
N ALA A 631 -8.50 1.70 -11.26
CA ALA A 631 -8.94 0.65 -12.18
C ALA A 631 -10.43 0.33 -11.99
N CYS A 632 -11.08 -0.05 -13.08
CA CYS A 632 -12.49 -0.41 -13.17
C CYS A 632 -12.63 -1.78 -13.82
N ASN A 633 -13.61 -2.59 -13.42
CA ASN A 633 -13.89 -3.90 -14.00
C ASN A 633 -15.00 -3.87 -15.07
N SER A 634 -15.21 -2.69 -15.65
CA SER A 634 -16.02 -2.45 -16.84
C SER A 634 -15.51 -1.18 -17.50
N VAL A 635 -15.91 -0.95 -18.75
CA VAL A 635 -15.65 0.30 -19.47
C VAL A 635 -16.93 0.78 -20.13
N HIS A 636 -17.31 2.03 -19.87
CA HIS A 636 -18.46 2.68 -20.48
C HIS A 636 -18.04 3.41 -21.76
N SER A 637 -18.88 3.40 -22.80
CA SER A 637 -18.55 3.97 -24.12
C SER A 637 -18.23 5.46 -24.09
N SER A 638 -18.85 6.23 -23.18
CA SER A 638 -18.59 7.67 -23.03
C SER A 638 -17.19 8.01 -22.49
N ASP A 639 -16.53 7.04 -21.86
CA ASP A 639 -15.25 7.23 -21.17
C ASP A 639 -14.08 6.67 -21.94
N TRP A 640 -14.37 6.14 -23.12
CA TRP A 640 -13.40 5.54 -23.98
C TRP A 640 -12.75 6.59 -24.90
N PRO A 641 -11.41 6.63 -25.00
CA PRO A 641 -10.42 6.11 -24.05
C PRO A 641 -10.15 7.10 -22.90
N SER A 642 -10.80 8.27 -22.92
CA SER A 642 -10.42 9.50 -22.22
C SER A 642 -10.32 9.43 -20.69
N GLY A 643 -10.94 8.44 -20.04
CA GLY A 643 -10.83 8.27 -18.58
C GLY A 643 -11.29 9.52 -17.81
N LEU A 644 -12.57 9.88 -17.96
CA LEU A 644 -13.12 11.15 -17.46
C LEU A 644 -13.01 11.34 -15.93
N PHE A 645 -12.68 10.27 -15.19
CA PHE A 645 -12.44 10.33 -13.76
C PHE A 645 -11.11 11.00 -13.39
N GLU A 646 -10.10 10.98 -14.26
CA GLU A 646 -8.78 11.63 -14.04
C GLU A 646 -8.96 13.08 -13.56
N ALA A 647 -9.72 13.85 -14.33
CA ALA A 647 -10.11 15.22 -14.06
C ALA A 647 -10.67 15.43 -12.64
N THR A 648 -11.55 14.52 -12.23
CA THR A 648 -12.22 14.58 -10.92
C THR A 648 -11.23 14.30 -9.79
N VAL A 649 -10.38 13.28 -9.94
CA VAL A 649 -9.36 12.94 -8.93
C VAL A 649 -8.35 14.08 -8.76
N LEU A 650 -7.88 14.67 -9.86
CA LEU A 650 -6.96 15.80 -9.83
C LEU A 650 -7.55 17.04 -9.12
N ASP A 651 -8.84 17.32 -9.29
CA ASP A 651 -9.52 18.42 -8.57
C ASP A 651 -9.68 18.13 -7.08
N LEU A 652 -9.95 16.87 -6.72
CA LEU A 652 -10.01 16.43 -5.32
C LEU A 652 -8.64 16.56 -4.64
N MET A 653 -7.57 16.14 -5.31
CA MET A 653 -6.19 16.27 -4.83
C MET A 653 -5.81 17.74 -4.64
N LYS A 654 -6.17 18.61 -5.60
CA LYS A 654 -6.01 20.06 -5.45
C LYS A 654 -6.76 20.58 -4.21
N GLY A 655 -8.00 20.15 -3.98
CA GLY A 655 -8.78 20.54 -2.82
C GLY A 655 -8.18 20.10 -1.48
N ILE A 656 -7.43 18.99 -1.44
CA ILE A 656 -6.68 18.54 -0.25
C ILE A 656 -5.41 19.40 -0.07
N ASP A 657 -4.72 19.73 -1.17
CA ASP A 657 -3.49 20.53 -1.17
C ASP A 657 -3.75 21.99 -0.74
N ASP A 658 -4.76 22.63 -1.31
CA ASP A 658 -5.19 23.99 -0.97
C ASP A 658 -5.57 24.12 0.51
N ALA A 659 -6.17 23.05 1.07
CA ALA A 659 -6.55 22.98 2.47
C ALA A 659 -5.42 22.52 3.40
N LYS A 660 -4.28 22.11 2.85
CA LYS A 660 -3.13 21.53 3.60
C LYS A 660 -3.55 20.34 4.47
N GLU A 661 -4.46 19.51 3.97
CA GLU A 661 -5.10 18.40 4.71
C GLU A 661 -4.52 17.02 4.40
N TRP A 662 -3.36 16.96 3.74
CA TRP A 662 -2.69 15.70 3.46
C TRP A 662 -2.19 15.02 4.73
N PRO A 663 -2.39 13.69 4.89
CA PRO A 663 -1.89 12.99 6.05
C PRO A 663 -0.40 12.69 5.93
N SER A 664 0.24 12.43 7.07
CA SER A 664 1.63 11.99 7.15
C SER A 664 1.81 10.47 7.04
N ILE A 665 0.72 9.70 7.02
CA ILE A 665 0.74 8.24 6.96
C ILE A 665 1.31 7.73 5.63
N ASP A 666 1.96 6.57 5.67
CA ASP A 666 2.32 5.78 4.50
C ASP A 666 1.71 4.38 4.59
N LEU A 667 0.76 4.10 3.71
CA LEU A 667 -0.01 2.87 3.63
C LEU A 667 0.62 1.84 2.69
N PHE A 668 1.80 2.10 2.12
CA PHE A 668 2.55 1.06 1.40
C PHE A 668 3.05 -0.05 2.33
N GLY A 669 3.11 0.19 3.65
CA GLY A 669 3.21 -0.88 4.63
C GLY A 669 1.89 -1.67 4.62
N LYS A 670 1.79 -2.82 3.96
CA LYS A 670 2.48 -4.10 4.25
C LYS A 670 3.63 -4.51 3.30
N TYR A 671 4.74 -3.77 3.36
CA TYR A 671 6.00 -4.28 3.93
C TYR A 671 5.91 -4.11 5.47
N ASN A 672 6.59 -4.92 6.30
CA ASN A 672 6.51 -4.83 7.76
C ASN A 672 7.76 -4.11 8.36
N PRO A 673 7.83 -2.78 8.25
CA PRO A 673 8.94 -1.95 8.75
C PRO A 673 9.24 -2.11 10.24
N GLU A 674 8.36 -2.71 11.04
CA GLU A 674 8.62 -2.94 12.47
C GLU A 674 9.41 -4.26 12.72
N TYR A 675 9.38 -5.21 11.77
CA TYR A 675 10.33 -6.33 11.68
C TYR A 675 11.68 -5.85 11.15
N ASP A 676 11.68 -4.91 10.20
CA ASP A 676 12.90 -4.37 9.60
C ASP A 676 13.61 -3.32 10.50
N ALA A 677 12.87 -2.53 11.30
CA ALA A 677 13.39 -1.71 12.41
C ALA A 677 14.01 -2.54 13.52
N TRP A 678 13.41 -3.69 13.81
CA TRP A 678 13.95 -4.64 14.77
C TRP A 678 15.23 -5.33 14.25
N ALA A 679 15.29 -5.70 12.97
CA ALA A 679 16.50 -6.21 12.32
C ALA A 679 17.62 -5.16 12.24
N ALA A 680 17.29 -3.90 11.94
CA ALA A 680 18.26 -2.79 11.94
C ALA A 680 18.83 -2.51 13.35
N SER A 681 18.00 -2.62 14.39
CA SER A 681 18.41 -2.41 15.79
C SER A 681 19.09 -3.63 16.45
N THR A 682 19.00 -4.83 15.86
CA THR A 682 19.64 -6.07 16.36
C THR A 682 21.00 -6.37 15.70
N PHE A 683 21.23 -5.95 14.44
CA PHE A 683 22.39 -6.40 13.63
C PHE A 683 23.41 -5.31 13.21
N GLY A 684 23.22 -4.04 13.56
CA GLY A 684 24.20 -2.97 13.34
C GLY A 684 24.35 -2.48 11.88
N GLY A 685 24.80 -1.22 11.73
CA GLY A 685 24.68 -0.38 10.53
C GLY A 685 25.47 -0.76 9.26
N ALA A 686 26.09 -1.94 9.17
CA ALA A 686 26.74 -2.38 7.92
C ALA A 686 25.74 -2.98 6.90
N VAL A 687 24.51 -3.31 7.33
CA VAL A 687 23.52 -4.03 6.51
C VAL A 687 22.49 -3.10 5.83
N VAL A 688 22.35 -1.84 6.26
CA VAL A 688 21.27 -0.92 5.82
C VAL A 688 21.61 -0.09 4.56
N SER A 689 22.77 -0.30 3.93
CA SER A 689 23.12 0.46 2.70
C SER A 689 22.35 0.04 1.44
N ARG A 690 21.47 -0.98 1.49
CA ARG A 690 20.73 -1.50 0.34
C ARG A 690 19.30 -1.89 0.74
N THR A 691 18.37 -0.95 0.54
CA THR A 691 16.90 -1.11 0.50
C THR A 691 16.19 -1.61 1.78
N GLY A 692 15.42 -0.73 2.44
CA GLY A 692 14.23 -1.11 3.21
C GLY A 692 14.14 -0.70 4.69
N LEU A 693 13.48 0.45 4.93
CA LEU A 693 12.43 0.67 5.96
C LEU A 693 12.78 0.60 7.47
N SER A 694 13.02 1.75 8.14
CA SER A 694 12.59 2.01 9.55
C SER A 694 12.98 3.33 10.27
N ASP A 695 14.17 3.95 10.13
CA ASP A 695 14.60 5.04 11.06
C ASP A 695 14.91 6.36 10.30
N PHE A 696 14.31 7.53 10.51
CA PHE A 696 14.23 8.36 11.72
C PHE A 696 13.11 9.40 11.52
N TRP A 697 12.09 9.43 12.36
CA TRP A 697 10.96 10.38 12.28
C TRP A 697 11.42 11.86 12.38
N ALA A 698 10.91 12.74 11.51
CA ALA A 698 11.11 14.20 11.58
C ALA A 698 10.16 14.86 12.63
N PRO A 699 10.24 16.15 13.04
CA PRO A 699 11.37 17.07 13.33
C PRO A 699 11.10 17.99 14.57
N SER A 700 11.01 17.49 15.83
CA SER A 700 10.61 18.38 16.96
C SER A 700 11.25 18.16 18.35
N ALA A 701 12.46 17.62 18.48
CA ALA A 701 13.10 17.50 19.81
C ALA A 701 14.57 17.94 19.79
N ASP A 702 14.81 19.12 20.36
CA ASP A 702 16.09 19.71 20.80
C ASP A 702 16.08 19.62 22.35
N PRO A 703 16.68 18.58 22.95
CA PRO A 703 16.46 18.24 24.34
C PRO A 703 17.43 18.88 25.35
N ASP A 704 18.44 19.66 24.93
CA ASP A 704 19.26 20.46 25.85
C ASP A 704 19.09 21.97 25.68
N ASP A 705 18.24 22.42 24.74
CA ASP A 705 17.92 23.82 24.50
C ASP A 705 19.20 24.65 24.22
N ASP A 706 20.17 24.03 23.57
CA ASP A 706 21.34 24.70 22.98
C ASP A 706 21.07 25.17 21.53
N GLY A 707 19.94 24.75 20.96
CA GLY A 707 19.50 25.07 19.61
C GLY A 707 19.66 23.94 18.57
N ARG A 708 19.95 22.68 18.95
CA ARG A 708 20.07 21.55 18.01
C ARG A 708 19.39 20.24 18.43
N SER A 709 19.00 19.45 17.42
CA SER A 709 18.10 18.28 17.56
C SER A 709 18.62 17.05 16.81
N ASN A 710 19.09 16.00 17.50
CA ASN A 710 18.76 14.56 17.27
C ASN A 710 19.69 13.53 17.97
N ALA A 711 19.27 12.25 17.92
CA ALA A 711 19.81 11.07 18.60
C ALA A 711 21.29 10.71 18.33
N PHE A 712 21.95 11.39 17.41
CA PHE A 712 23.36 11.18 17.11
C PHE A 712 24.25 11.63 18.29
N GLU A 713 23.93 12.76 18.93
CA GLU A 713 24.69 13.32 20.06
C GLU A 713 24.57 12.46 21.33
N ALA A 714 23.48 11.69 21.47
CA ALA A 714 23.27 10.73 22.55
C ALA A 714 24.12 9.45 22.43
N TYR A 715 24.48 9.03 21.21
CA TYR A 715 25.24 7.80 20.96
C TYR A 715 26.76 7.98 21.12
N VAL A 716 27.30 9.16 20.81
CA VAL A 716 28.73 9.49 20.90
C VAL A 716 29.13 10.24 22.17
N GLY A 717 28.16 10.55 23.04
CA GLY A 717 28.38 11.21 24.34
C GLY A 717 28.97 12.63 24.27
N SER A 718 29.00 13.23 23.07
CA SER A 718 29.48 14.58 22.79
C SER A 718 29.00 15.03 21.40
N ASP A 719 28.80 16.33 21.20
CA ASP A 719 28.61 16.89 19.85
C ASP A 719 29.97 16.93 19.13
N PRO A 720 30.17 16.13 18.05
CA PRO A 720 31.41 16.12 17.30
C PRO A 720 31.73 17.45 16.60
N LEU A 721 30.78 18.38 16.51
CA LEU A 721 30.95 19.74 15.98
C LEU A 721 31.39 20.77 17.03
N HIS A 722 31.37 20.43 18.32
CA HIS A 722 31.65 21.33 19.45
C HIS A 722 32.94 21.04 20.24
N ALA A 723 33.68 19.97 19.92
CA ALA A 723 35.00 19.72 20.51
C ALA A 723 36.13 20.18 19.57
N ASP A 724 36.90 21.19 19.99
CA ASP A 724 38.19 21.52 19.37
C ASP A 724 39.13 20.31 19.51
N GLY A 725 39.28 19.54 18.43
CA GLY A 725 40.10 18.32 18.40
C GLY A 725 39.32 17.01 18.25
N SER A 726 38.32 16.96 17.34
CA SER A 726 37.49 15.77 17.05
C SER A 726 38.32 14.46 17.01
N PRO A 727 37.86 13.39 17.70
CA PRO A 727 38.55 12.11 17.75
C PRO A 727 38.49 11.37 16.42
N TRP A 728 39.51 10.55 16.14
CA TRP A 728 39.53 9.64 15.00
C TRP A 728 38.46 8.56 15.20
N VAL A 729 37.63 8.32 14.17
CA VAL A 729 36.61 7.26 14.18
C VAL A 729 37.09 6.14 13.26
N SER A 730 37.34 4.97 13.86
CA SER A 730 37.68 3.74 13.12
C SER A 730 36.39 3.02 12.73
N ILE A 731 36.25 2.70 11.45
CA ILE A 731 35.12 1.93 10.93
C ILE A 731 35.64 0.52 10.64
N TYR A 732 35.30 -0.43 11.51
CA TYR A 732 35.72 -1.82 11.39
C TYR A 732 34.83 -2.60 10.42
N HIS A 733 35.44 -3.23 9.42
CA HIS A 733 34.88 -4.38 8.73
C HIS A 733 36.02 -5.35 8.44
N GLY A 734 35.85 -6.63 8.79
CA GLY A 734 36.92 -7.63 8.83
C GLY A 734 37.90 -7.55 7.65
N GLY A 735 39.13 -7.10 7.94
CA GLY A 735 40.25 -7.09 6.99
C GLY A 735 41.15 -5.85 6.97
N GLY A 736 40.74 -4.70 7.52
CA GLY A 736 41.59 -3.50 7.65
C GLY A 736 40.79 -2.23 7.97
N ASP A 737 41.38 -1.32 8.75
CA ASP A 737 40.68 -0.16 9.33
C ASP A 737 40.66 1.02 8.35
N LEU A 738 39.46 1.52 8.01
CA LEU A 738 39.29 2.86 7.44
C LEU A 738 39.08 3.83 8.59
N VAL A 739 39.99 4.79 8.76
CA VAL A 739 39.91 5.77 9.83
C VAL A 739 39.60 7.14 9.24
N LEU A 740 38.51 7.74 9.71
CA LEU A 740 38.04 9.04 9.25
C LEU A 740 38.15 10.07 10.36
N ARG A 741 38.55 11.29 9.98
CA ARG A 741 38.50 12.46 10.86
C ARG A 741 37.85 13.64 10.14
N TRP A 742 36.87 14.25 10.81
CA TRP A 742 36.24 15.48 10.34
C TRP A 742 37.00 16.67 10.92
N LEU A 743 37.40 17.61 10.07
CA LEU A 743 38.11 18.80 10.49
C LEU A 743 37.20 20.01 10.35
N LYS A 744 37.02 20.74 11.47
CA LYS A 744 36.53 22.11 11.48
C LYS A 744 37.69 22.99 11.92
N ARG A 745 38.41 23.56 10.96
CA ARG A 745 39.37 24.63 11.26
C ARG A 745 39.09 25.80 10.32
N ASN A 746 38.75 26.94 10.91
CA ASN A 746 38.59 28.21 10.23
C ASN A 746 37.59 28.21 9.05
N GLY A 747 36.37 27.71 9.30
CA GLY A 747 35.23 27.98 8.43
C GLY A 747 35.04 27.06 7.22
N TYR A 748 35.95 26.13 6.95
CA TYR A 748 35.75 25.09 5.92
C TYR A 748 35.32 23.76 6.54
N ARG A 749 34.41 23.03 5.85
CA ARG A 749 33.96 21.67 6.22
C ARG A 749 34.57 20.67 5.25
N GLY A 750 35.31 19.68 5.75
CA GLY A 750 35.91 18.62 4.92
C GLY A 750 36.20 17.32 5.69
N VAL A 751 36.40 16.23 4.95
CA VAL A 751 36.73 14.88 5.47
C VAL A 751 38.19 14.57 5.16
N GLU A 752 38.94 14.12 6.17
CA GLU A 752 40.24 13.46 5.99
C GLU A 752 40.04 11.94 6.09
N ALA A 753 40.46 11.20 5.05
CA ALA A 753 40.35 9.74 5.00
C ALA A 753 41.73 9.09 4.86
N GLY A 754 42.04 8.11 5.72
CA GLY A 754 43.22 7.26 5.63
C GLY A 754 42.83 5.78 5.61
N SER A 755 43.59 4.95 4.90
CA SER A 755 43.39 3.50 4.84
C SER A 755 44.70 2.76 5.10
N ASP A 756 44.67 1.74 5.96
CA ASP A 756 45.75 0.77 6.05
C ASP A 756 45.53 -0.37 5.03
N TRP A 757 45.91 -0.10 3.75
CA TRP A 757 46.21 -1.01 2.61
C TRP A 757 45.12 -2.05 2.18
N SER A 758 44.78 -2.34 0.91
CA SER A 758 45.17 -1.94 -0.44
C SER A 758 44.18 -2.56 -1.46
N VAL A 759 43.80 -1.86 -2.53
CA VAL A 759 43.26 -2.48 -3.77
C VAL A 759 43.94 -1.86 -4.99
N GLY A 760 44.61 -2.72 -5.76
CA GLY A 760 45.42 -2.36 -6.92
C GLY A 760 44.59 -2.17 -8.20
N LEU A 761 44.73 -1.00 -8.81
CA LEU A 761 44.60 -0.82 -10.25
C LEU A 761 45.97 -1.10 -10.89
N VAL A 762 45.96 -1.84 -12.01
CA VAL A 762 47.15 -2.34 -12.70
C VAL A 762 47.86 -1.19 -13.43
N PRO A 763 49.20 -1.06 -13.30
CA PRO A 763 49.92 -0.63 -14.50
C PRO A 763 51.32 -1.19 -14.69
N TRP A 764 51.55 -1.58 -15.95
CA TRP A 764 52.68 -1.25 -16.84
C TRP A 764 54.12 -1.20 -16.29
N THR A 765 55.00 -1.89 -17.02
CA THR A 765 56.39 -2.19 -16.66
C THR A 765 57.37 -1.15 -17.21
N GLY A 766 57.97 -0.30 -16.35
CA GLY A 766 59.12 0.55 -16.72
C GLY A 766 59.51 1.65 -15.69
N ALA A 767 60.76 2.15 -15.76
CA ALA A 767 61.40 3.43 -15.26
C ALA A 767 61.08 4.14 -13.88
N PRO A 768 61.98 4.64 -12.96
CA PRO A 768 61.58 5.20 -11.64
C PRO A 768 61.01 6.63 -11.66
N ALA A 769 60.32 7.00 -10.58
CA ALA A 769 59.33 8.08 -10.48
C ALA A 769 59.88 9.50 -10.19
N THR A 770 59.35 10.50 -10.89
CA THR A 770 59.49 11.95 -10.65
C THR A 770 58.09 12.56 -10.42
N ILE A 771 57.95 13.56 -9.53
CA ILE A 771 56.70 14.32 -9.35
C ILE A 771 56.65 15.45 -10.38
N VAL A 772 55.53 15.60 -11.08
CA VAL A 772 55.34 16.63 -12.11
C VAL A 772 53.98 17.31 -11.92
N ASP A 773 53.91 18.61 -12.19
CA ASP A 773 52.68 19.40 -12.16
C ASP A 773 51.93 19.27 -13.49
N ARG A 774 50.61 18.99 -13.45
CA ARG A 774 49.75 18.68 -14.62
C ARG A 774 48.37 19.34 -14.53
N THR A 775 48.34 20.66 -14.40
CA THR A 775 47.10 21.46 -14.40
C THR A 775 46.34 21.40 -15.73
N ASP A 776 47.00 21.00 -16.82
CA ASP A 776 46.44 20.84 -18.16
C ASP A 776 45.45 19.67 -18.31
N LEU A 777 45.47 18.70 -17.40
CA LEU A 777 44.66 17.47 -17.49
C LEU A 777 43.24 17.63 -16.94
N PHE A 778 42.94 18.75 -16.28
CA PHE A 778 41.71 18.94 -15.54
C PHE A 778 41.11 20.31 -15.87
N SER A 779 39.81 20.35 -16.21
CA SER A 779 39.06 21.59 -16.31
C SER A 779 37.78 21.48 -15.49
N LEU A 780 37.61 22.37 -14.52
CA LEU A 780 36.41 22.49 -13.69
C LEU A 780 35.75 23.84 -13.99
N PRO A 781 34.54 23.87 -14.58
CA PRO A 781 33.86 25.13 -14.87
C PRO A 781 33.66 25.97 -13.60
N GLY A 782 34.15 27.21 -13.60
CA GLY A 782 34.02 28.15 -12.47
C GLY A 782 35.18 28.15 -11.48
N TYR A 783 36.20 27.29 -11.64
CA TYR A 783 37.37 27.24 -10.75
C TYR A 783 38.67 27.29 -11.54
N THR A 784 39.68 28.00 -11.02
CA THR A 784 41.03 28.01 -11.60
C THR A 784 41.91 27.05 -10.80
N ILE A 785 42.37 25.97 -11.44
CA ILE A 785 43.27 24.99 -10.80
C ILE A 785 44.67 25.60 -10.77
N GLN A 786 45.20 25.85 -9.58
CA GLN A 786 46.52 26.50 -9.44
C GLN A 786 47.69 25.53 -9.51
N GLU A 787 47.54 24.31 -8.98
CA GLU A 787 48.61 23.31 -8.97
C GLU A 787 47.98 21.92 -8.85
N ALA A 788 48.40 20.98 -9.71
CA ALA A 788 47.96 19.59 -9.69
C ALA A 788 49.18 18.66 -9.73
N LYS A 789 49.66 18.27 -8.55
CA LYS A 789 50.86 17.43 -8.43
C LYS A 789 50.50 15.96 -8.61
N VAL A 790 50.91 15.41 -9.74
CA VAL A 790 50.70 14.00 -10.05
C VAL A 790 52.05 13.29 -9.91
N ALA A 791 52.12 12.31 -9.00
CA ALA A 791 53.31 11.50 -8.85
C ALA A 791 53.29 10.36 -9.88
N ILE A 792 54.18 10.39 -10.88
CA ILE A 792 54.18 9.37 -11.95
C ILE A 792 54.81 8.05 -11.45
N PRO A 793 54.18 6.87 -11.58
CA PRO A 793 54.54 5.68 -10.79
C PRO A 793 55.88 5.01 -11.09
N ARG A 794 56.49 4.42 -10.05
CA ARG A 794 57.19 3.13 -10.14
C ARG A 794 57.03 2.36 -8.82
N GLY A 795 56.36 1.21 -8.86
CA GLY A 795 56.14 0.30 -7.72
C GLY A 795 54.79 0.41 -7.00
N THR A 796 54.39 -0.66 -6.29
CA THR A 796 53.06 -0.93 -5.72
C THR A 796 52.81 -0.28 -4.36
N GLN A 797 52.76 1.06 -4.32
CA GLN A 797 52.17 1.81 -3.21
C GLN A 797 51.19 2.87 -3.74
N HIS A 798 50.10 3.09 -3.00
CA HIS A 798 49.03 4.05 -3.31
C HIS A 798 49.56 5.48 -3.42
N ARG A 799 48.99 6.28 -4.34
CA ARG A 799 49.42 7.68 -4.59
C ARG A 799 48.23 8.64 -4.50
N TYR A 800 48.52 9.79 -3.91
CA TYR A 800 47.57 10.84 -3.53
C TYR A 800 47.48 11.93 -4.61
N LEU A 801 46.29 12.52 -4.73
CA LEU A 801 46.02 13.74 -5.47
C LEU A 801 45.87 14.88 -4.45
N ARG A 802 46.60 15.99 -4.64
CA ARG A 802 46.38 17.22 -3.88
C ARG A 802 45.95 18.32 -4.85
N LEU A 803 44.75 18.84 -4.65
CA LEU A 803 44.20 19.97 -5.41
C LEU A 803 44.20 21.20 -4.51
N ASN A 804 44.84 22.28 -4.95
CA ASN A 804 44.62 23.60 -4.37
C ASN A 804 43.67 24.36 -5.31
N LEU A 805 42.46 24.63 -4.79
CA LEU A 805 41.44 25.42 -5.48
C LEU A 805 41.40 26.79 -4.81
N ASP A 806 41.63 27.85 -5.58
CA ASP A 806 41.34 29.22 -5.12
C ASP A 806 39.88 29.53 -5.43
N VAL A 807 39.15 30.01 -4.42
CA VAL A 807 37.74 30.40 -4.52
C VAL A 807 37.66 31.91 -4.28
N PRO A 808 37.11 32.73 -5.20
CA PRO A 808 36.70 34.10 -4.88
C PRO A 808 35.56 34.15 -3.87
#